data_AF-A0A8J7DA37-F1
#
_entry.id   AF-A0A8J7DA37-F1
#
_cell.length_a   1.000
_cell.length_b   1.000
_cell.length_c   1.000
_cell.angle_alpha   90.00
_cell.angle_beta   90.00
_cell.angle_gamma   90.00
#
_symmetry.space_group_name_H-M   'P 1'
#
loop_
_entity.id
_entity.type
_entity.pdbx_description
1 polymer ?
#
loop_
_entity_poly.entity_id
_entity_poly.type
_entity_poly.pdbx_seq_one_letter_code
_entity_poly.pdbx_strand_id
1 'polypeptide(L)'
;MANIFSSAPIGSNTPDNAALLAQRQIEVTANVFDVAEPGPGTVFTPAERVPRRKFGVVGTFPLGLKDLDALVYPSATRTQREALVEGIEFFTTPHLAIEGAGPIANQQMCLGCHLSSAEATPNSRVVRDVSNVSRAARSTPTNFRFTAIDPATGGGRPADNLDAINNTGRTAAFTTFGDYNPTQNIFDPLDGTARNGASPRLGGFVQHVRFSIPECLPERIPTIAEDPNLPNVDPVTKLSSLGFRRGVVEFAGPPYIGRGLMEAIPTNDIRRFEDEGSDSQSIPSSLNNAAIFACTGDCVTGKTNTIPVPSETAITAGSAFAGGVGRFGLRSNGVEILQFVAGGLQGEVGFTSILNRREPTDSPTNVGRPGCNDPYPDTPADSSLEAHLSVPLGERNFLRMTAPPEFGDTLLAVLNNPTRSRPPQSPEGQVKRGAELFGIDLVAFSNRMIPGRFPAGGDDRDPNAINRQDSMVSCVTCHIPVQRTGQSPATTTRDGAIVAQHLSYKWAPIFSDLLLHNVPQIDAERWASLPRDPLVVDRQYQPTLSREQGATTAVGRSFATFDIPRNLAGDVFANGQAAAFGDEFRTPPLMGLGRMGSPFLHDARVYLSRLTFNTNPAGTVFTNSQVTNAPLVVRTLDDAIRAAIELHDLPVPDDSQTPNVPGAGCPVPPGGAVGNISYGPSPSSVICPPYNSEISRNHRSDAKEVIRRYRALNPADQQAMIEFLKEL
;
A
#
# COMPACT_ATOMS: atom_id res chain seq x y z
N MET A 1 -29.56 -26.82 11.99
CA MET A 1 -29.50 -25.34 12.00
C MET A 1 -29.44 -24.76 10.58
N ALA A 2 -30.02 -25.41 9.56
CA ALA A 2 -29.87 -25.03 8.14
C ALA A 2 -31.11 -24.38 7.51
N ASN A 3 -32.10 -23.95 8.29
CA ASN A 3 -33.39 -23.44 7.78
C ASN A 3 -33.71 -21.98 8.22
N ILE A 4 -32.71 -21.13 8.50
CA ILE A 4 -32.94 -19.74 8.98
C ILE A 4 -32.38 -18.66 8.04
N PHE A 5 -31.73 -18.98 6.92
CA PHE A 5 -31.31 -17.95 5.96
C PHE A 5 -32.42 -17.71 4.93
N SER A 6 -33.15 -16.62 5.09
CA SER A 6 -34.18 -16.15 4.15
C SER A 6 -33.55 -15.76 2.81
N SER A 7 -34.27 -15.98 1.71
CA SER A 7 -33.93 -15.69 0.31
C SER A 7 -33.81 -14.20 -0.06
N ALA A 8 -33.46 -13.31 0.88
CA ALA A 8 -33.37 -11.88 0.64
C ALA A 8 -31.89 -11.47 0.48
N PRO A 9 -31.55 -10.63 -0.52
CA PRO A 9 -30.19 -10.11 -0.69
C PRO A 9 -29.69 -9.38 0.57
N ILE A 10 -28.38 -9.43 0.82
CA ILE A 10 -27.75 -8.70 1.93
C ILE A 10 -27.95 -7.20 1.71
N GLY A 11 -28.38 -6.47 2.75
CA GLY A 11 -28.63 -5.02 2.69
C GLY A 11 -30.00 -4.61 2.13
N SER A 12 -30.88 -5.57 1.80
CA SER A 12 -32.21 -5.31 1.22
C SER A 12 -33.18 -4.46 2.07
N ASN A 13 -32.83 -4.13 3.31
CA ASN A 13 -33.69 -3.37 4.22
C ASN A 13 -33.56 -1.84 4.12
N THR A 14 -32.53 -1.29 3.44
CA THR A 14 -32.25 0.16 3.46
C THR A 14 -31.25 0.61 2.38
N PRO A 15 -31.44 1.78 1.74
CA PRO A 15 -32.48 2.12 0.75
C PRO A 15 -32.59 1.09 -0.39
N ASP A 16 -33.60 1.16 -1.27
CA ASP A 16 -33.72 0.23 -2.41
C ASP A 16 -32.75 0.51 -3.58
N ASN A 17 -32.51 -0.51 -4.39
CA ASN A 17 -31.55 -0.50 -5.50
C ASN A 17 -31.88 0.55 -6.56
N ALA A 18 -33.16 0.81 -6.84
CA ALA A 18 -33.58 1.74 -7.88
C ALA A 18 -33.23 3.18 -7.47
N ALA A 19 -33.47 3.54 -6.21
CA ALA A 19 -33.10 4.84 -5.67
C ALA A 19 -31.58 5.06 -5.66
N LEU A 20 -30.83 4.05 -5.23
CA LEU A 20 -29.36 4.10 -5.17
C LEU A 20 -28.74 4.14 -6.58
N LEU A 21 -29.34 3.44 -7.55
CA LEU A 21 -28.94 3.49 -8.95
C LEU A 21 -29.16 4.87 -9.58
N ALA A 22 -30.30 5.50 -9.31
CA ALA A 22 -30.57 6.86 -9.80
C ALA A 22 -29.56 7.86 -9.24
N GLN A 23 -29.22 7.75 -7.95
CA GLN A 23 -28.15 8.54 -7.35
C GLN A 23 -26.81 8.30 -8.06
N ARG A 24 -26.50 7.03 -8.33
CA ARG A 24 -25.23 6.65 -8.96
C ARG A 24 -25.08 7.23 -10.37
N GLN A 25 -26.14 7.23 -11.16
CA GLN A 25 -26.14 7.86 -12.49
C GLN A 25 -25.82 9.35 -12.41
N ILE A 26 -26.37 10.07 -11.41
CA ILE A 26 -26.08 11.48 -11.18
C ILE A 26 -24.61 11.69 -10.83
N GLU A 27 -24.04 10.89 -9.92
CA GLU A 27 -22.63 10.97 -9.52
C GLU A 27 -21.68 10.87 -10.72
N VAL A 28 -21.91 9.92 -11.64
CA VAL A 28 -21.04 9.70 -12.80
C VAL A 28 -21.21 10.79 -13.86
N THR A 29 -22.44 11.22 -14.15
CA THR A 29 -22.70 12.24 -15.19
C THR A 29 -22.27 13.64 -14.76
N ALA A 30 -22.35 13.97 -13.47
CA ALA A 30 -22.01 15.30 -12.97
C ALA A 30 -20.50 15.55 -12.78
N ASN A 31 -19.64 14.59 -13.13
CA ASN A 31 -18.18 14.67 -13.01
C ASN A 31 -17.69 15.12 -11.62
N VAL A 32 -18.40 14.68 -10.57
CA VAL A 32 -18.20 15.18 -9.19
C VAL A 32 -16.84 14.81 -8.59
N PHE A 33 -16.12 13.88 -9.22
CA PHE A 33 -14.80 13.42 -8.81
C PHE A 33 -13.65 14.20 -9.47
N ASP A 34 -13.96 15.06 -10.44
CA ASP A 34 -13.06 16.14 -10.84
C ASP A 34 -13.18 17.29 -9.84
N VAL A 35 -12.42 17.16 -8.75
CA VAL A 35 -12.51 18.08 -7.62
C VAL A 35 -11.85 19.40 -7.98
N ALA A 36 -12.66 20.46 -8.04
CA ALA A 36 -12.18 21.80 -8.31
C ALA A 36 -11.26 22.35 -7.22
N GLU A 37 -10.35 23.23 -7.60
CA GLU A 37 -9.59 24.01 -6.63
C GLU A 37 -10.51 24.92 -5.82
N PRO A 38 -10.30 25.03 -4.49
CA PRO A 38 -11.01 25.99 -3.66
C PRO A 38 -10.83 27.42 -4.15
N GLY A 39 -11.93 28.17 -4.23
CA GLY A 39 -11.89 29.58 -4.61
C GLY A 39 -11.09 30.44 -3.62
N PRO A 40 -10.62 31.63 -4.04
CA PRO A 40 -9.91 32.56 -3.17
C PRO A 40 -10.70 32.87 -1.88
N GLY A 41 -10.03 32.91 -0.74
CA GLY A 41 -10.66 33.20 0.56
C GLY A 41 -11.38 32.01 1.21
N THR A 42 -11.32 30.80 0.62
CA THR A 42 -11.83 29.59 1.27
C THR A 42 -11.13 29.37 2.61
N VAL A 43 -11.91 29.17 3.67
CA VAL A 43 -11.39 28.91 5.02
C VAL A 43 -11.17 27.41 5.19
N PHE A 44 -9.92 27.02 5.44
CA PHE A 44 -9.55 25.64 5.70
C PHE A 44 -9.48 25.36 7.20
N THR A 45 -9.83 24.14 7.58
CA THR A 45 -9.66 23.64 8.96
C THR A 45 -8.79 22.39 8.97
N PRO A 46 -7.98 22.13 10.00
CA PRO A 46 -7.31 20.84 10.12
C PRO A 46 -8.33 19.71 10.09
N ALA A 47 -8.05 18.63 9.36
CA ALA A 47 -8.88 17.42 9.46
C ALA A 47 -8.88 16.94 10.93
N GLU A 48 -10.06 16.59 11.45
CA GLU A 48 -10.15 16.04 12.79
C GLU A 48 -9.48 14.67 12.85
N ARG A 49 -8.92 14.36 14.02
CA ARG A 49 -8.12 13.17 14.25
C ARG A 49 -8.61 12.41 15.48
N VAL A 50 -8.57 11.09 15.41
CA VAL A 50 -8.93 10.23 16.54
C VAL A 50 -7.77 10.18 17.53
N PRO A 51 -7.99 10.41 18.84
CA PRO A 51 -6.92 10.35 19.82
C PRO A 51 -6.10 9.05 19.72
N ARG A 52 -4.79 9.18 19.53
CA ARG A 52 -3.84 8.08 19.27
C ARG A 52 -4.06 6.90 20.23
N ARG A 53 -4.23 7.17 21.53
CA ARG A 53 -4.43 6.14 22.57
C ARG A 53 -5.58 5.15 22.34
N LYS A 54 -6.65 5.55 21.65
CA LYS A 54 -7.81 4.70 21.34
C LYS A 54 -7.96 4.37 19.86
N PHE A 55 -7.14 4.94 18.99
CA PHE A 55 -7.26 4.71 17.55
C PHE A 55 -7.10 3.23 17.20
N GLY A 56 -8.03 2.70 16.40
CA GLY A 56 -8.07 1.30 16.00
C GLY A 56 -8.40 0.31 17.12
N VAL A 57 -8.77 0.77 18.33
CA VAL A 57 -9.18 -0.09 19.44
C VAL A 57 -10.67 -0.38 19.33
N VAL A 58 -11.03 -1.63 19.08
CA VAL A 58 -12.41 -2.04 18.75
C VAL A 58 -12.87 -3.24 19.59
N GLY A 59 -14.18 -3.45 19.66
CA GLY A 59 -14.78 -4.59 20.34
C GLY A 59 -14.71 -5.91 19.55
N THR A 60 -15.53 -6.86 19.96
CA THR A 60 -15.69 -8.16 19.26
C THR A 60 -16.51 -7.99 17.99
N PHE A 61 -16.12 -8.70 16.93
CA PHE A 61 -16.84 -8.70 15.66
C PHE A 61 -18.22 -9.38 15.73
N PRO A 62 -19.17 -8.95 14.89
CA PRO A 62 -19.07 -7.80 13.99
C PRO A 62 -19.08 -6.46 14.74
N LEU A 63 -18.37 -5.47 14.19
CA LEU A 63 -18.34 -4.13 14.77
C LEU A 63 -19.65 -3.39 14.48
N GLY A 64 -20.03 -2.49 15.39
CA GLY A 64 -21.22 -1.65 15.22
C GLY A 64 -21.04 -0.24 15.76
N LEU A 65 -22.16 0.43 16.06
CA LEU A 65 -22.19 1.84 16.45
C LEU A 65 -21.24 2.20 17.62
N LYS A 66 -21.10 1.30 18.60
CA LYS A 66 -20.25 1.48 19.79
C LYS A 66 -18.75 1.45 19.48
N ASP A 67 -18.36 0.87 18.35
CA ASP A 67 -16.95 0.65 17.97
C ASP A 67 -16.39 1.79 17.10
N LEU A 68 -17.26 2.68 16.62
CA LEU A 68 -16.89 3.77 15.71
C LEU A 68 -16.03 4.86 16.36
N ASP A 69 -16.10 5.03 17.69
CA ASP A 69 -15.35 6.09 18.41
C ASP A 69 -13.83 6.02 18.26
N ALA A 70 -13.30 4.85 17.88
CA ALA A 70 -11.89 4.60 17.64
C ALA A 70 -11.47 4.71 16.17
N LEU A 71 -12.43 4.89 15.25
CA LEU A 71 -12.21 4.79 13.81
C LEU A 71 -12.65 6.04 13.04
N VAL A 72 -13.73 6.71 13.47
CA VAL A 72 -14.35 7.80 12.71
C VAL A 72 -14.10 9.19 13.30
N TYR A 73 -14.40 10.23 12.52
CA TYR A 73 -14.23 11.62 12.93
C TYR A 73 -14.90 11.91 14.30
N PRO A 74 -14.19 12.50 15.27
CA PRO A 74 -14.71 12.74 16.61
C PRO A 74 -16.04 13.48 16.67
N SER A 75 -16.23 14.51 15.83
CA SER A 75 -17.46 15.30 15.81
C SER A 75 -18.61 14.65 15.02
N ALA A 76 -18.43 13.42 14.51
CA ALA A 76 -19.47 12.72 13.78
C ALA A 76 -20.74 12.54 14.63
N THR A 77 -21.88 13.03 14.11
CA THR A 77 -23.18 12.95 14.78
C THR A 77 -23.69 11.51 14.84
N ARG A 78 -24.70 11.27 15.67
CA ARG A 78 -25.34 9.94 15.75
C ARG A 78 -25.87 9.48 14.39
N THR A 79 -26.59 10.33 13.66
CA THR A 79 -27.10 10.02 12.32
C THR A 79 -25.97 9.72 11.34
N GLN A 80 -24.86 10.47 11.41
CA GLN A 80 -23.67 10.21 10.59
C GLN A 80 -23.08 8.83 10.86
N ARG A 81 -23.05 8.40 12.13
CA ARG A 81 -22.53 7.10 12.55
C ARG A 81 -23.45 5.95 12.19
N GLU A 82 -24.76 6.14 12.34
CA GLU A 82 -25.79 5.15 11.96
C GLU A 82 -25.70 4.83 10.45
N ALA A 83 -25.39 5.82 9.61
CA ALA A 83 -25.18 5.64 8.17
C ALA A 83 -23.94 4.79 7.79
N LEU A 84 -23.06 4.47 8.74
CA LEU A 84 -21.85 3.66 8.52
C LEU A 84 -22.01 2.22 9.01
N VAL A 85 -23.06 1.93 9.78
CA VAL A 85 -23.21 0.66 10.50
C VAL A 85 -23.31 -0.51 9.53
N GLU A 86 -24.11 -0.40 8.47
CA GLU A 86 -24.22 -1.44 7.45
C GLU A 86 -22.85 -1.77 6.82
N GLY A 87 -22.08 -0.74 6.47
CA GLY A 87 -20.75 -0.92 5.89
C GLY A 87 -19.75 -1.58 6.83
N ILE A 88 -19.65 -1.12 8.09
CA ILE A 88 -18.69 -1.71 9.05
C ILE A 88 -19.11 -3.11 9.51
N GLU A 89 -20.42 -3.36 9.65
CA GLU A 89 -20.94 -4.69 9.99
C GLU A 89 -20.63 -5.66 8.85
N PHE A 90 -20.92 -5.32 7.59
CA PHE A 90 -20.56 -6.14 6.45
C PHE A 90 -19.05 -6.39 6.36
N PHE A 91 -18.24 -5.34 6.52
CA PHE A 91 -16.77 -5.43 6.44
C PHE A 91 -16.17 -6.41 7.48
N THR A 92 -16.83 -6.57 8.63
CA THR A 92 -16.33 -7.35 9.79
C THR A 92 -17.10 -8.63 10.07
N THR A 93 -18.16 -8.91 9.31
CA THR A 93 -18.95 -10.14 9.42
C THR A 93 -18.30 -11.26 8.60
N PRO A 94 -18.10 -12.47 9.16
CA PRO A 94 -17.77 -13.64 8.36
C PRO A 94 -18.98 -14.03 7.51
N HIS A 95 -18.82 -13.94 6.20
CA HIS A 95 -19.73 -14.40 5.17
C HIS A 95 -19.41 -15.84 4.76
N LEU A 96 -20.46 -16.62 4.53
CA LEU A 96 -20.45 -18.02 4.17
C LEU A 96 -20.81 -18.19 2.69
N ALA A 97 -20.38 -19.28 2.05
CA ALA A 97 -20.64 -19.49 0.63
C ALA A 97 -22.14 -19.56 0.25
N ILE A 98 -23.02 -19.94 1.19
CA ILE A 98 -24.48 -19.95 0.98
C ILE A 98 -25.08 -18.54 0.81
N GLU A 99 -24.32 -17.48 1.10
CA GLU A 99 -24.73 -16.10 0.97
C GLU A 99 -24.40 -15.50 -0.42
N GLY A 100 -23.71 -16.24 -1.29
CA GLY A 100 -23.29 -15.72 -2.61
C GLY A 100 -21.80 -15.45 -2.72
N ALA A 101 -20.96 -16.39 -2.28
CA ALA A 101 -19.52 -16.27 -2.51
C ALA A 101 -19.16 -17.04 -3.79
N GLY A 102 -19.06 -16.34 -4.91
CA GLY A 102 -18.30 -16.76 -6.08
C GLY A 102 -16.90 -17.17 -5.73
N PRO A 103 -16.20 -17.81 -6.69
CA PRO A 103 -15.52 -19.08 -6.47
C PRO A 103 -15.05 -19.27 -5.03
N ILE A 104 -15.50 -20.35 -4.43
CA ILE A 104 -15.45 -20.71 -3.00
C ILE A 104 -14.01 -20.84 -2.43
N ALA A 105 -12.99 -20.39 -3.17
CA ALA A 105 -11.62 -20.16 -2.74
C ALA A 105 -11.40 -18.77 -2.08
N ASN A 106 -12.46 -17.99 -1.83
CA ASN A 106 -12.37 -16.61 -1.33
C ASN A 106 -12.29 -16.45 0.21
N GLN A 107 -11.82 -15.29 0.68
CA GLN A 107 -11.82 -14.96 2.11
C GLN A 107 -13.26 -14.83 2.61
N GLN A 108 -13.52 -15.25 3.85
CA GLN A 108 -14.86 -15.15 4.44
C GLN A 108 -15.24 -13.72 4.87
N MET A 109 -14.33 -12.74 4.82
CA MET A 109 -14.65 -11.36 5.21
C MET A 109 -13.62 -10.41 4.62
N CYS A 110 -14.01 -9.15 4.34
CA CYS A 110 -13.10 -8.09 3.90
C CYS A 110 -11.92 -7.91 4.88
N LEU A 111 -12.20 -8.08 6.18
CA LEU A 111 -11.20 -8.01 7.25
C LEU A 111 -10.18 -9.18 7.23
N GLY A 112 -10.39 -10.25 6.47
CA GLY A 112 -9.51 -11.42 6.41
C GLY A 112 -8.08 -11.09 5.99
N CYS A 113 -7.90 -9.99 5.25
CA CYS A 113 -6.62 -9.44 4.83
C CYS A 113 -6.09 -8.31 5.74
N HIS A 114 -6.72 -8.02 6.88
CA HIS A 114 -6.36 -6.92 7.80
C HIS A 114 -5.95 -7.40 9.19
N LEU A 115 -5.41 -8.61 9.30
CA LEU A 115 -5.15 -9.30 10.58
C LEU A 115 -3.79 -8.96 11.25
N SER A 116 -3.00 -8.01 10.74
CA SER A 116 -1.60 -7.81 11.18
C SER A 116 -1.44 -7.53 12.66
N SER A 117 -2.41 -6.85 13.25
CA SER A 117 -2.40 -6.47 14.65
C SER A 117 -2.47 -7.69 15.59
N ALA A 118 -2.99 -8.83 15.12
CA ALA A 118 -2.95 -10.10 15.84
C ALA A 118 -1.51 -10.62 16.06
N GLU A 119 -0.54 -10.15 15.28
CA GLU A 119 0.86 -10.55 15.32
C GLU A 119 1.79 -9.43 15.82
N ALA A 120 1.24 -8.26 16.18
CA ALA A 120 2.00 -7.11 16.65
C ALA A 120 2.84 -7.44 17.90
N THR A 121 4.08 -6.96 17.94
CA THR A 121 4.95 -7.13 19.11
C THR A 121 4.43 -6.33 20.32
N PRO A 122 4.61 -6.82 21.56
CA PRO A 122 4.30 -6.04 22.75
C PRO A 122 5.05 -4.70 22.74
N ASN A 123 4.40 -3.62 23.18
CA ASN A 123 4.97 -2.26 23.30
C ASN A 123 5.35 -1.54 21.99
N SER A 124 5.10 -2.15 20.82
CA SER A 124 5.41 -1.64 19.47
C SER A 124 4.78 -0.31 19.05
N ARG A 125 4.03 0.36 19.92
CA ARG A 125 3.21 1.55 19.60
C ARG A 125 2.29 1.38 18.38
N VAL A 126 2.11 0.18 17.81
CA VAL A 126 1.24 -0.07 16.64
C VAL A 126 -0.21 -0.38 17.02
N VAL A 127 -1.12 -0.39 16.04
CA VAL A 127 -2.50 -0.89 16.15
C VAL A 127 -2.48 -2.35 16.61
N ARG A 128 -3.25 -2.66 17.66
CA ARG A 128 -3.25 -3.99 18.32
C ARG A 128 -4.52 -4.79 18.10
N ASP A 129 -5.63 -4.12 17.82
CA ASP A 129 -6.88 -4.79 17.51
C ASP A 129 -7.05 -4.87 15.99
N VAL A 130 -7.70 -5.92 15.53
CA VAL A 130 -7.97 -6.15 14.12
C VAL A 130 -9.07 -5.18 13.69
N SER A 131 -8.87 -4.43 12.60
CA SER A 131 -9.85 -3.46 12.07
C SER A 131 -9.47 -3.04 10.64
N ASN A 132 -10.28 -2.19 10.01
CA ASN A 132 -9.97 -1.62 8.70
C ASN A 132 -8.71 -0.72 8.68
N VAL A 133 -8.20 -0.36 9.88
CA VAL A 133 -6.96 0.44 10.03
C VAL A 133 -5.73 -0.40 10.40
N SER A 134 -5.86 -1.72 10.58
CA SER A 134 -4.73 -2.66 10.60
C SER A 134 -4.35 -3.13 9.19
N ARG A 135 -3.19 -3.79 9.04
CA ARG A 135 -2.63 -4.25 7.75
C ARG A 135 -2.84 -5.74 7.56
N ALA A 136 -2.45 -6.27 6.40
CA ALA A 136 -2.30 -7.72 6.25
C ALA A 136 -1.19 -8.27 7.15
N ALA A 137 -1.48 -9.41 7.81
CA ALA A 137 -0.54 -10.08 8.68
C ALA A 137 0.61 -10.70 7.88
N ARG A 138 1.83 -10.61 8.40
CA ARG A 138 3.01 -11.30 7.87
C ARG A 138 3.98 -11.59 9.00
N SER A 139 4.32 -12.86 9.15
CA SER A 139 5.28 -13.33 10.15
C SER A 139 6.55 -13.88 9.53
N THR A 140 6.49 -14.34 8.28
CA THR A 140 7.62 -14.86 7.49
C THR A 140 7.41 -14.50 6.01
N PRO A 141 8.41 -14.65 5.13
CA PRO A 141 8.16 -14.74 3.69
C PRO A 141 7.28 -15.97 3.37
N THR A 142 6.60 -15.92 2.22
CA THR A 142 5.93 -17.08 1.64
C THR A 142 6.93 -17.96 0.93
N ASN A 143 6.78 -19.27 1.07
CA ASN A 143 7.55 -20.23 0.30
C ASN A 143 6.69 -20.81 -0.83
N PHE A 144 6.85 -20.22 -2.02
CA PHE A 144 6.06 -20.59 -3.19
C PHE A 144 6.26 -22.03 -3.66
N ARG A 145 7.39 -22.66 -3.33
CA ARG A 145 7.60 -24.09 -3.58
C ARG A 145 6.53 -24.95 -2.91
N PHE A 146 6.05 -24.55 -1.73
CA PHE A 146 5.06 -25.31 -0.96
C PHE A 146 3.64 -24.81 -1.16
N THR A 147 3.42 -23.52 -1.42
CA THR A 147 2.07 -22.98 -1.64
C THR A 147 1.55 -23.29 -3.04
N ALA A 148 2.43 -23.46 -4.02
CA ALA A 148 2.04 -23.60 -5.41
C ALA A 148 1.23 -24.87 -5.70
N ILE A 149 1.59 -26.00 -5.09
CA ILE A 149 0.90 -27.28 -5.31
C ILE A 149 1.00 -28.18 -4.08
N ASP A 150 -0.14 -28.78 -3.71
CA ASP A 150 -0.26 -29.88 -2.78
C ASP A 150 -0.39 -31.19 -3.56
N PRO A 151 0.65 -32.05 -3.56
CA PRO A 151 0.58 -33.34 -4.23
C PRO A 151 -0.52 -34.27 -3.71
N ALA A 152 -1.00 -34.06 -2.48
CA ALA A 152 -2.04 -34.89 -1.87
C ALA A 152 -3.45 -34.53 -2.35
N THR A 153 -3.69 -33.27 -2.71
CA THR A 153 -5.04 -32.77 -3.05
C THR A 153 -5.16 -32.28 -4.48
N GLY A 154 -4.03 -31.93 -5.13
CA GLY A 154 -3.97 -31.32 -6.46
C GLY A 154 -4.18 -29.80 -6.49
N GLY A 155 -4.50 -29.17 -5.35
CA GLY A 155 -4.69 -27.71 -5.24
C GLY A 155 -3.47 -26.98 -4.68
N GLY A 156 -3.63 -25.72 -4.29
CA GLY A 156 -2.59 -24.96 -3.58
C GLY A 156 -2.56 -25.24 -2.07
N ARG A 157 -1.59 -24.65 -1.36
CA ARG A 157 -1.54 -24.67 0.12
C ARG A 157 -1.54 -23.24 0.70
N PRO A 158 -2.29 -22.97 1.77
CA PRO A 158 -2.28 -21.66 2.42
C PRO A 158 -0.93 -21.35 3.08
N ALA A 159 -0.49 -20.10 3.01
CA ALA A 159 0.67 -19.60 3.72
C ALA A 159 0.32 -19.29 5.19
N ASP A 160 0.08 -20.32 6.00
CA ASP A 160 -0.31 -20.18 7.42
C ASP A 160 0.68 -20.84 8.42
N ASN A 161 1.84 -21.33 7.96
CA ASN A 161 2.84 -22.04 8.78
C ASN A 161 4.09 -21.18 9.08
N LEU A 162 4.54 -21.12 10.34
CA LEU A 162 5.74 -20.34 10.70
C LEU A 162 7.07 -20.88 10.13
N ASP A 163 7.13 -22.13 9.68
CA ASP A 163 8.30 -22.68 8.99
C ASP A 163 8.26 -22.30 7.50
N ALA A 164 8.89 -21.18 7.15
CA ALA A 164 9.04 -20.77 5.75
C ALA A 164 10.17 -21.49 5.01
N ILE A 165 11.01 -22.29 5.69
CA ILE A 165 12.15 -22.97 5.04
C ILE A 165 11.67 -24.30 4.47
N ASN A 166 10.94 -25.07 5.28
CA ASN A 166 10.49 -26.42 4.93
C ASN A 166 8.97 -26.53 4.77
N ASN A 167 8.26 -25.40 4.80
CA ASN A 167 6.82 -25.33 4.62
C ASN A 167 6.39 -23.97 4.02
N THR A 168 5.10 -23.68 4.01
CA THR A 168 4.48 -22.58 3.26
C THR A 168 4.83 -21.16 3.69
N GLY A 169 5.37 -20.96 4.89
CA GLY A 169 5.46 -19.63 5.50
C GLY A 169 4.09 -19.13 5.99
N ARG A 170 4.07 -17.96 6.64
CA ARG A 170 2.89 -17.36 7.27
C ARG A 170 2.70 -15.91 6.81
N THR A 171 1.77 -15.72 5.87
CA THR A 171 1.36 -14.42 5.34
C THR A 171 -0.13 -14.42 5.02
N ALA A 172 -0.78 -13.29 5.26
CA ALA A 172 -2.08 -12.94 4.70
C ALA A 172 -1.94 -11.81 3.66
N ALA A 173 -0.72 -11.50 3.23
CA ALA A 173 -0.45 -10.56 2.15
C ALA A 173 -1.15 -11.03 0.86
N PHE A 174 -1.61 -10.07 0.06
CA PHE A 174 -2.13 -10.37 -1.26
C PHE A 174 -0.95 -10.71 -2.14
N THR A 175 -0.95 -11.92 -2.68
CA THR A 175 -0.03 -12.27 -3.74
C THR A 175 -0.69 -11.96 -5.06
N THR A 176 -0.13 -11.00 -5.80
CA THR A 176 -0.41 -10.88 -7.23
C THR A 176 0.44 -11.90 -7.95
N PHE A 177 -0.20 -12.81 -8.69
CA PHE A 177 0.46 -13.94 -9.33
C PHE A 177 -0.07 -14.10 -10.75
N GLY A 178 0.84 -14.26 -11.73
CA GLY A 178 0.45 -14.42 -13.12
C GLY A 178 1.61 -14.28 -14.09
N ASP A 179 1.30 -14.04 -15.36
CA ASP A 179 2.28 -13.87 -16.43
C ASP A 179 2.28 -12.45 -16.99
N TYR A 180 3.45 -11.83 -16.99
CA TYR A 180 3.65 -10.47 -17.46
C TYR A 180 4.40 -10.46 -18.79
N ASN A 181 3.88 -9.71 -19.76
CA ASN A 181 4.58 -9.38 -21.00
C ASN A 181 5.09 -7.94 -20.93
N PRO A 182 6.40 -7.71 -20.74
CA PRO A 182 6.97 -6.36 -20.61
C PRO A 182 6.93 -5.56 -21.91
N THR A 183 6.94 -6.21 -23.07
CA THR A 183 6.89 -5.52 -24.37
C THR A 183 5.48 -5.00 -24.68
N GLN A 184 4.46 -5.80 -24.37
CA GLN A 184 3.06 -5.44 -24.61
C GLN A 184 2.43 -4.72 -23.42
N ASN A 185 3.08 -4.77 -22.25
CA ASN A 185 2.58 -4.26 -20.99
C ASN A 185 1.20 -4.85 -20.64
N ILE A 186 1.13 -6.19 -20.65
CA ILE A 186 -0.06 -6.98 -20.37
C ILE A 186 0.24 -7.94 -19.24
N PHE A 187 -0.70 -8.07 -18.31
CA PHE A 187 -0.66 -9.08 -17.25
C PHE A 187 -1.81 -10.09 -17.39
N ASP A 188 -1.47 -11.38 -17.41
CA ASP A 188 -2.41 -12.50 -17.37
C ASP A 188 -2.44 -13.12 -15.96
N PRO A 189 -3.57 -13.11 -15.25
CA PRO A 189 -3.68 -13.70 -13.92
C PRO A 189 -3.90 -15.21 -13.91
N LEU A 190 -3.66 -15.88 -15.03
CA LEU A 190 -3.82 -17.32 -15.20
C LEU A 190 -5.29 -17.77 -15.20
N ASP A 191 -6.18 -16.83 -15.53
CA ASP A 191 -7.60 -17.08 -15.81
C ASP A 191 -7.85 -17.38 -17.29
N GLY A 192 -6.79 -17.31 -18.13
CA GLY A 192 -6.84 -17.57 -19.57
C GLY A 192 -7.50 -16.47 -20.39
N THR A 193 -7.91 -15.35 -19.78
CA THR A 193 -8.66 -14.26 -20.45
C THR A 193 -7.76 -13.30 -21.22
N ALA A 194 -6.49 -13.16 -20.82
CA ALA A 194 -5.56 -12.21 -21.45
C ALA A 194 -5.19 -12.55 -22.90
N ARG A 195 -5.43 -13.79 -23.36
CA ARG A 195 -5.18 -14.23 -24.74
C ARG A 195 -6.03 -13.48 -25.78
N ASN A 196 -7.12 -12.83 -25.36
CA ASN A 196 -8.06 -12.13 -26.25
C ASN A 196 -8.16 -10.61 -25.97
N GLY A 197 -7.27 -10.04 -25.16
CA GLY A 197 -7.28 -8.61 -24.79
C GLY A 197 -7.54 -8.38 -23.31
N ALA A 198 -7.28 -7.15 -22.86
CA ALA A 198 -7.33 -6.76 -21.45
C ALA A 198 -8.71 -7.03 -20.83
N SER A 199 -8.76 -7.93 -19.84
CA SER A 199 -9.94 -8.10 -18.99
C SER A 199 -9.98 -6.93 -17.98
N PRO A 200 -11.07 -6.14 -17.93
CA PRO A 200 -11.23 -5.06 -16.96
C PRO A 200 -11.61 -5.65 -15.59
N ARG A 201 -10.70 -6.40 -14.96
CA ARG A 201 -10.89 -6.86 -13.59
C ARG A 201 -10.60 -5.71 -12.62
N LEU A 202 -11.65 -5.17 -12.02
CA LEU A 202 -11.55 -4.16 -10.97
C LEU A 202 -10.96 -4.81 -9.72
N GLY A 203 -9.88 -4.25 -9.16
CA GLY A 203 -9.27 -4.76 -7.91
C GLY A 203 -8.03 -5.64 -8.07
N GLY A 204 -7.68 -6.02 -9.30
CA GLY A 204 -6.45 -6.77 -9.59
C GLY A 204 -6.59 -8.29 -9.43
N PHE A 205 -5.45 -8.96 -9.47
CA PHE A 205 -5.34 -10.40 -9.69
C PHE A 205 -4.77 -11.10 -8.45
N VAL A 206 -5.63 -11.43 -7.51
CA VAL A 206 -5.23 -11.92 -6.19
C VAL A 206 -5.26 -13.44 -6.18
N GLN A 207 -4.18 -14.09 -5.75
CA GLN A 207 -4.22 -15.53 -5.53
C GLN A 207 -5.12 -15.85 -4.33
N HIS A 208 -6.12 -16.69 -4.57
CA HIS A 208 -7.07 -17.13 -3.55
C HIS A 208 -6.52 -18.32 -2.76
N VAL A 209 -5.84 -18.02 -1.65
CA VAL A 209 -5.15 -19.02 -0.83
C VAL A 209 -6.01 -19.63 0.30
N ARG A 210 -7.26 -19.22 0.48
CA ARG A 210 -8.13 -19.67 1.59
C ARG A 210 -9.55 -19.96 1.14
N PHE A 211 -9.99 -21.20 1.30
CA PHE A 211 -11.35 -21.59 0.98
C PHE A 211 -12.41 -20.97 1.91
N SER A 212 -13.58 -20.63 1.36
CA SER A 212 -14.76 -20.25 2.13
C SER A 212 -15.58 -21.48 2.57
N ILE A 213 -15.46 -22.64 1.89
CA ILE A 213 -15.95 -23.96 2.36
C ILE A 213 -14.87 -25.07 2.29
N PRO A 214 -14.86 -26.03 3.23
CA PRO A 214 -13.82 -27.07 3.31
C PRO A 214 -13.72 -28.02 2.11
N GLU A 215 -14.78 -28.17 1.32
CA GLU A 215 -14.83 -29.02 0.13
C GLU A 215 -13.98 -28.46 -1.01
N CYS A 216 -13.69 -27.16 -1.00
CA CYS A 216 -12.88 -26.47 -1.99
C CYS A 216 -11.40 -26.43 -1.60
N LEU A 217 -10.53 -26.29 -2.61
CA LEU A 217 -9.10 -26.12 -2.41
C LEU A 217 -8.66 -24.68 -2.68
N PRO A 218 -7.57 -24.23 -2.03
CA PRO A 218 -6.84 -23.04 -2.45
C PRO A 218 -6.43 -23.11 -3.92
N GLU A 219 -6.41 -21.97 -4.59
CA GLU A 219 -5.91 -21.87 -5.95
C GLU A 219 -4.44 -22.28 -6.03
N ARG A 220 -4.18 -23.26 -6.90
CA ARG A 220 -2.82 -23.68 -7.20
C ARG A 220 -2.17 -22.72 -8.17
N ILE A 221 -0.86 -22.57 -8.04
CA ILE A 221 -0.02 -21.90 -9.02
C ILE A 221 0.39 -22.96 -10.05
N PRO A 222 0.05 -22.83 -11.35
CA PRO A 222 0.51 -23.77 -12.37
C PRO A 222 2.03 -23.71 -12.50
N THR A 223 2.65 -24.83 -12.83
CA THR A 223 4.09 -24.87 -13.14
C THR A 223 4.36 -24.21 -14.50
N ILE A 224 5.62 -23.82 -14.76
CA ILE A 224 6.05 -23.29 -16.06
C ILE A 224 5.69 -24.26 -17.21
N ALA A 225 5.76 -25.58 -16.97
CA ALA A 225 5.48 -26.60 -17.99
C ALA A 225 3.98 -26.76 -18.29
N GLU A 226 3.12 -26.47 -17.32
CA GLU A 226 1.66 -26.50 -17.50
C GLU A 226 1.13 -25.20 -18.09
N ASP A 227 1.89 -24.11 -17.94
CA ASP A 227 1.44 -22.80 -18.33
C ASP A 227 1.61 -22.52 -19.84
N PRO A 228 0.51 -22.27 -20.56
CA PRO A 228 0.58 -22.11 -22.00
C PRO A 228 1.16 -20.74 -22.44
N ASN A 229 1.37 -19.77 -21.54
CA ASN A 229 2.05 -18.51 -21.83
C ASN A 229 3.57 -18.61 -21.61
N LEU A 230 4.07 -19.65 -20.94
CA LEU A 230 5.48 -19.84 -20.65
C LEU A 230 6.20 -20.96 -21.43
N PRO A 231 5.90 -21.22 -22.73
CA PRO A 231 6.66 -22.20 -23.48
C PRO A 231 8.09 -21.71 -23.75
N ASN A 232 9.07 -22.61 -23.65
CA ASN A 232 10.47 -22.37 -24.03
C ASN A 232 11.09 -21.09 -23.40
N VAL A 233 11.07 -20.99 -22.07
CA VAL A 233 11.67 -19.86 -21.33
C VAL A 233 13.16 -19.75 -21.62
N ASP A 234 13.58 -18.61 -22.17
CA ASP A 234 14.98 -18.27 -22.41
C ASP A 234 15.74 -18.17 -21.06
N PRO A 235 16.87 -18.88 -20.89
CA PRO A 235 17.57 -18.90 -19.61
C PRO A 235 18.26 -17.59 -19.24
N VAL A 236 18.49 -16.69 -20.20
CA VAL A 236 19.13 -15.37 -20.05
C VAL A 236 18.08 -14.29 -19.83
N THR A 237 17.10 -14.16 -20.72
CA THR A 237 16.07 -13.11 -20.62
C THR A 237 14.92 -13.48 -19.68
N LYS A 238 14.75 -14.78 -19.42
CA LYS A 238 13.66 -15.37 -18.62
C LYS A 238 12.28 -15.13 -19.20
N LEU A 239 12.21 -14.72 -20.47
CA LEU A 239 10.98 -14.59 -21.24
C LEU A 239 10.73 -15.88 -22.02
N SER A 240 9.47 -16.25 -22.15
CA SER A 240 8.99 -17.31 -23.03
C SER A 240 9.12 -16.90 -24.49
N SER A 241 8.94 -17.84 -25.41
CA SER A 241 8.89 -17.53 -26.85
C SER A 241 7.72 -16.60 -27.23
N LEU A 242 6.76 -16.37 -26.31
CA LEU A 242 5.62 -15.46 -26.47
C LEU A 242 5.89 -14.09 -25.82
N GLY A 243 7.07 -13.89 -25.23
CA GLY A 243 7.44 -12.65 -24.54
C GLY A 243 6.87 -12.53 -23.12
N PHE A 244 6.31 -13.61 -22.56
CA PHE A 244 5.78 -13.61 -21.19
C PHE A 244 6.82 -14.15 -20.21
N ARG A 245 6.77 -13.68 -18.98
CA ARG A 245 7.43 -14.31 -17.83
C ARG A 245 6.47 -14.40 -16.66
N ARG A 246 6.74 -15.35 -15.77
CA ARG A 246 6.07 -15.40 -14.47
C ARG A 246 6.35 -14.13 -13.68
N GLY A 247 5.31 -13.49 -13.18
CA GLY A 247 5.35 -12.35 -12.29
C GLY A 247 4.71 -12.70 -10.96
N VAL A 248 5.43 -12.45 -9.86
CA VAL A 248 4.92 -12.65 -8.51
C VAL A 248 5.31 -11.47 -7.65
N VAL A 249 4.33 -10.90 -6.96
CA VAL A 249 4.60 -9.89 -5.95
C VAL A 249 3.66 -10.08 -4.78
N GLU A 250 4.21 -10.01 -3.57
CA GLU A 250 3.43 -10.00 -2.34
C GLU A 250 3.30 -8.56 -1.85
N PHE A 251 2.07 -8.10 -1.66
CA PHE A 251 1.74 -6.80 -1.10
C PHE A 251 0.90 -6.98 0.16
N ALA A 252 1.13 -6.21 1.22
CA ALA A 252 0.09 -6.12 2.26
C ALA A 252 -0.94 -5.05 1.91
N GLY A 253 -2.15 -5.26 2.43
CA GLY A 253 -3.21 -4.26 2.48
C GLY A 253 -2.74 -2.96 3.06
N PRO A 254 -2.85 -1.83 2.33
CA PRO A 254 -2.78 -0.55 2.98
C PRO A 254 -3.96 -0.43 3.94
N PRO A 255 -3.77 0.15 5.14
CA PRO A 255 -4.89 0.46 6.01
C PRO A 255 -5.76 1.55 5.37
N TYR A 256 -7.07 1.55 5.62
CA TYR A 256 -8.01 2.49 4.99
C TYR A 256 -8.15 3.83 5.74
N ILE A 257 -7.03 4.44 6.13
CA ILE A 257 -7.02 5.61 7.04
C ILE A 257 -7.12 6.91 6.26
N GLY A 258 -8.22 7.67 6.30
CA GLY A 258 -8.26 9.00 5.66
C GLY A 258 -8.48 9.00 4.15
N ARG A 259 -8.97 7.88 3.58
CA ARG A 259 -9.26 7.79 2.13
C ARG A 259 -10.32 8.78 1.66
N GLY A 260 -11.28 9.13 2.51
CA GLY A 260 -12.23 10.20 2.21
C GLY A 260 -11.57 11.56 1.98
N LEU A 261 -10.48 11.86 2.70
CA LEU A 261 -9.72 13.10 2.50
C LEU A 261 -8.99 13.06 1.15
N MET A 262 -8.45 11.90 0.78
CA MET A 262 -7.77 11.74 -0.51
C MET A 262 -8.74 11.90 -1.70
N GLU A 263 -9.96 11.37 -1.58
CA GLU A 263 -11.01 11.51 -2.60
C GLU A 263 -11.31 12.99 -2.88
N ALA A 264 -11.14 13.84 -1.87
CA ALA A 264 -11.44 15.26 -1.90
C ALA A 264 -10.24 16.16 -2.26
N ILE A 265 -9.06 15.63 -2.60
CA ILE A 265 -7.94 16.48 -3.06
C ILE A 265 -8.30 17.12 -4.41
N PRO A 266 -8.03 18.40 -4.67
CA PRO A 266 -8.26 18.99 -5.98
C PRO A 266 -7.52 18.26 -7.11
N THR A 267 -8.17 18.02 -8.24
CA THR A 267 -7.55 17.35 -9.40
C THR A 267 -6.30 18.10 -9.85
N ASN A 268 -6.35 19.43 -9.87
CA ASN A 268 -5.22 20.26 -10.28
C ASN A 268 -4.03 20.16 -9.31
N ASP A 269 -4.27 19.95 -8.01
CA ASP A 269 -3.18 19.74 -7.04
C ASP A 269 -2.44 18.41 -7.31
N ILE A 270 -3.14 17.38 -7.83
CA ILE A 270 -2.52 16.11 -8.25
C ILE A 270 -1.74 16.30 -9.55
N ARG A 271 -2.32 17.02 -10.53
CA ARG A 271 -1.73 17.25 -11.84
C ARG A 271 -0.59 18.26 -11.85
N ARG A 272 -0.46 19.09 -10.81
CA ARG A 272 0.59 20.11 -10.70
C ARG A 272 2.00 19.53 -10.81
N PHE A 273 2.16 18.23 -10.59
CA PHE A 273 3.44 17.54 -10.70
C PHE A 273 3.61 16.79 -12.03
N GLU A 274 2.73 16.97 -13.03
CA GLU A 274 2.85 16.36 -14.37
C GLU A 274 3.75 17.17 -15.29
N ASP A 275 4.68 16.53 -15.99
CA ASP A 275 5.41 17.10 -17.13
C ASP A 275 5.69 16.04 -18.20
N GLU A 276 4.60 15.37 -18.61
CA GLU A 276 4.62 14.25 -19.55
C GLU A 276 5.46 14.51 -20.81
N GLY A 277 6.48 13.66 -21.00
CA GLY A 277 7.29 13.64 -22.22
C GLY A 277 8.39 14.69 -22.30
N SER A 278 8.54 15.56 -21.29
CA SER A 278 9.69 16.47 -21.17
C SER A 278 9.88 16.96 -19.73
N ASP A 279 11.07 16.71 -19.17
CA ASP A 279 11.58 17.28 -17.91
C ASP A 279 11.75 18.82 -18.02
N SER A 280 10.62 19.51 -17.91
CA SER A 280 10.47 20.94 -18.21
C SER A 280 9.97 21.74 -17.02
N GLN A 281 9.41 21.05 -16.03
CA GLN A 281 9.11 21.65 -14.73
C GLN A 281 10.33 21.61 -13.82
N SER A 282 10.36 22.53 -12.86
CA SER A 282 11.36 22.55 -11.80
C SER A 282 10.64 22.37 -10.47
N ILE A 283 10.18 21.14 -10.25
CA ILE A 283 9.63 20.72 -8.98
C ILE A 283 10.81 20.42 -8.05
N PRO A 284 10.70 20.63 -6.73
CA PRO A 284 11.70 20.17 -5.79
C PRO A 284 11.84 18.63 -5.84
N SER A 285 12.70 18.11 -6.73
CA SER A 285 13.07 16.69 -6.78
C SER A 285 14.28 16.43 -5.89
N SER A 286 14.50 15.16 -5.52
CA SER A 286 15.73 14.80 -4.84
C SER A 286 16.92 14.74 -5.82
N LEU A 287 16.66 14.56 -7.12
CA LEU A 287 17.64 14.44 -8.20
C LEU A 287 18.20 15.75 -8.78
N ASN A 288 17.88 16.92 -8.20
CA ASN A 288 18.19 18.28 -8.73
C ASN A 288 19.69 18.61 -8.96
N ASN A 289 20.37 17.84 -9.82
CA ASN A 289 21.71 18.04 -10.34
C ASN A 289 21.72 17.64 -11.82
N ALA A 290 21.17 18.54 -12.65
CA ALA A 290 21.09 18.39 -14.09
C ALA A 290 22.44 18.06 -14.75
N ALA A 291 23.57 18.49 -14.18
CA ALA A 291 24.90 18.19 -14.70
C ALA A 291 25.29 16.71 -14.52
N ILE A 292 24.87 16.06 -13.43
CA ILE A 292 25.15 14.62 -13.19
C ILE A 292 24.21 13.74 -14.02
N PHE A 293 22.93 14.13 -14.10
CA PHE A 293 21.89 13.31 -14.73
C PHE A 293 21.62 13.66 -16.19
N ALA A 294 22.25 14.72 -16.73
CA ALA A 294 22.09 15.18 -18.11
C ALA A 294 20.62 15.45 -18.48
N CYS A 295 19.90 16.11 -17.58
CA CYS A 295 18.48 16.46 -17.71
C CYS A 295 18.29 17.98 -17.92
N THR A 296 17.08 18.44 -18.24
CA THR A 296 16.80 19.87 -18.56
C THR A 296 16.10 20.64 -17.44
N GLY A 297 15.40 19.94 -16.54
CA GLY A 297 14.63 20.47 -15.42
C GLY A 297 15.11 19.89 -14.09
N ASP A 298 14.22 19.21 -13.37
CA ASP A 298 14.49 18.58 -12.08
C ASP A 298 14.91 17.10 -12.18
N CYS A 299 15.08 16.61 -13.40
CA CYS A 299 15.45 15.24 -13.74
C CYS A 299 14.38 14.20 -13.46
N VAL A 300 13.11 14.61 -13.36
CA VAL A 300 11.98 13.70 -13.23
C VAL A 300 10.82 14.11 -14.13
N THR A 301 10.21 13.12 -14.80
CA THR A 301 9.04 13.28 -15.65
C THR A 301 7.78 12.80 -14.92
N GLY A 302 7.06 13.68 -14.24
CA GLY A 302 5.83 13.31 -13.56
C GLY A 302 4.67 12.99 -14.52
N LYS A 303 3.87 12.00 -14.14
CA LYS A 303 2.74 11.48 -14.93
C LYS A 303 1.58 11.07 -14.03
N THR A 304 0.42 11.68 -14.16
CA THR A 304 -0.73 11.25 -13.35
C THR A 304 -1.31 9.94 -13.88
N ASN A 305 -1.86 9.16 -12.98
CA ASN A 305 -2.64 7.99 -13.35
C ASN A 305 -4.04 8.41 -13.84
N THR A 306 -4.48 7.89 -14.99
CA THR A 306 -5.79 8.22 -15.56
C THR A 306 -6.60 6.97 -15.86
N ILE A 307 -7.87 7.01 -15.47
CA ILE A 307 -8.87 5.96 -15.69
C ILE A 307 -9.74 6.37 -16.89
N PRO A 308 -9.94 5.48 -17.88
CA PRO A 308 -10.82 5.74 -19.00
C PRO A 308 -12.22 6.15 -18.55
N VAL A 309 -12.82 7.08 -19.28
CA VAL A 309 -14.22 7.46 -19.08
C VAL A 309 -15.12 6.25 -19.39
N PRO A 310 -16.10 5.93 -18.54
CA PRO A 310 -17.02 4.83 -18.80
C PRO A 310 -17.84 5.05 -20.08
N SER A 311 -18.24 3.96 -20.74
CA SER A 311 -19.14 4.05 -21.89
C SER A 311 -20.56 4.48 -21.48
N GLU A 312 -21.28 5.12 -22.40
CA GLU A 312 -22.68 5.52 -22.18
C GLU A 312 -23.59 4.35 -21.81
N THR A 313 -23.29 3.16 -22.37
CA THR A 313 -23.98 1.92 -22.03
C THR A 313 -23.76 1.51 -20.57
N ALA A 314 -22.53 1.62 -20.06
CA ALA A 314 -22.23 1.34 -18.66
C ALA A 314 -22.89 2.36 -17.71
N ILE A 315 -22.94 3.64 -18.13
CA ILE A 315 -23.61 4.71 -17.36
C ILE A 315 -25.11 4.42 -17.25
N THR A 316 -25.75 4.13 -18.38
CA THR A 316 -27.19 3.83 -18.44
C THR A 316 -27.55 2.59 -17.64
N ALA A 317 -26.69 1.55 -17.67
CA ALA A 317 -26.86 0.33 -16.89
C ALA A 317 -26.63 0.50 -15.38
N GLY A 318 -26.09 1.65 -14.93
CA GLY A 318 -25.81 1.92 -13.52
C GLY A 318 -24.61 1.14 -12.96
N SER A 319 -23.87 0.44 -13.82
CA SER A 319 -22.64 -0.29 -13.49
C SER A 319 -21.37 0.54 -13.80
N ALA A 320 -21.52 1.81 -14.17
CA ALA A 320 -20.39 2.67 -14.48
C ALA A 320 -19.66 3.16 -13.23
N PHE A 321 -18.34 3.19 -13.36
CA PHE A 321 -17.46 3.87 -12.44
C PHE A 321 -16.94 5.18 -13.03
N ALA A 322 -16.55 6.13 -12.18
CA ALA A 322 -15.98 7.40 -12.62
C ALA A 322 -14.65 7.18 -13.36
N GLY A 323 -14.48 7.88 -14.49
CA GLY A 323 -13.20 8.04 -15.18
C GLY A 323 -12.53 9.38 -14.83
N GLY A 324 -11.25 9.55 -15.17
CA GLY A 324 -10.47 10.74 -14.82
C GLY A 324 -9.20 10.41 -14.02
N VAL A 325 -8.76 11.33 -13.15
CA VAL A 325 -7.54 11.16 -12.35
C VAL A 325 -7.72 10.06 -11.30
N GLY A 326 -6.88 9.04 -11.35
CA GLY A 326 -6.82 7.97 -10.35
C GLY A 326 -6.23 8.49 -9.04
N ARG A 327 -6.87 8.15 -7.92
CA ARG A 327 -6.56 8.72 -6.59
C ARG A 327 -6.03 7.71 -5.58
N PHE A 328 -6.18 6.42 -5.83
CA PHE A 328 -6.07 5.41 -4.76
C PHE A 328 -5.00 4.32 -4.93
N GLY A 329 -4.09 4.40 -5.92
CA GLY A 329 -2.86 3.59 -5.98
C GLY A 329 -3.00 2.11 -6.40
N LEU A 330 -1.95 1.29 -6.20
CA LEU A 330 -1.76 -0.05 -6.81
C LEU A 330 -2.86 -1.10 -6.59
N ARG A 331 -3.67 -1.02 -5.52
CA ARG A 331 -4.87 -1.86 -5.33
C ARG A 331 -6.17 -1.08 -5.44
N SER A 332 -6.12 0.12 -5.99
CA SER A 332 -7.26 1.02 -6.18
C SER A 332 -6.91 2.04 -7.27
N ASN A 333 -6.71 1.52 -8.48
CA ASN A 333 -6.54 2.27 -9.72
C ASN A 333 -7.87 2.95 -10.11
N GLY A 334 -8.44 3.71 -9.17
CA GLY A 334 -9.78 4.22 -9.21
C GLY A 334 -9.81 5.72 -8.92
N VAL A 335 -10.75 6.39 -9.54
CA VAL A 335 -11.12 7.78 -9.34
C VAL A 335 -11.90 7.95 -8.04
N GLU A 336 -12.60 6.90 -7.59
CA GLU A 336 -13.48 6.91 -6.42
C GLU A 336 -13.32 5.68 -5.53
N ILE A 337 -13.72 5.79 -4.26
CA ILE A 337 -13.65 4.69 -3.28
C ILE A 337 -14.57 3.52 -3.69
N LEU A 338 -15.68 3.79 -4.38
CA LEU A 338 -16.65 2.76 -4.77
C LEU A 338 -16.05 1.70 -5.71
N GLN A 339 -15.11 2.09 -6.59
CA GLN A 339 -14.38 1.16 -7.46
C GLN A 339 -13.57 0.16 -6.63
N PHE A 340 -12.99 0.62 -5.52
CA PHE A 340 -12.23 -0.24 -4.60
C PHE A 340 -13.15 -1.26 -3.92
N VAL A 341 -14.27 -0.78 -3.38
CA VAL A 341 -15.26 -1.60 -2.68
C VAL A 341 -15.85 -2.67 -3.62
N ALA A 342 -16.25 -2.28 -4.84
CA ALA A 342 -16.77 -3.22 -5.82
C ALA A 342 -15.74 -4.28 -6.24
N GLY A 343 -14.46 -3.92 -6.34
CA GLY A 343 -13.36 -4.86 -6.59
C GLY A 343 -13.15 -5.85 -5.44
N GLY A 344 -13.23 -5.39 -4.19
CA GLY A 344 -13.15 -6.26 -3.01
C GLY A 344 -14.33 -7.22 -2.90
N LEU A 345 -15.54 -6.73 -3.14
CA LEU A 345 -16.76 -7.55 -3.22
C LEU A 345 -16.60 -8.68 -4.25
N GLN A 346 -16.20 -8.35 -5.47
CA GLN A 346 -16.05 -9.36 -6.53
C GLN A 346 -14.84 -10.28 -6.31
N GLY A 347 -13.67 -9.71 -6.03
CA GLY A 347 -12.38 -10.39 -6.11
C GLY A 347 -11.78 -10.86 -4.79
N GLU A 348 -12.42 -10.62 -3.65
CA GLU A 348 -11.90 -11.06 -2.34
C GLU A 348 -12.91 -11.86 -1.52
N VAL A 349 -14.18 -11.46 -1.53
CA VAL A 349 -15.28 -12.14 -0.83
C VAL A 349 -16.28 -12.83 -1.76
N GLY A 350 -16.25 -12.50 -3.05
CA GLY A 350 -16.97 -13.22 -4.10
C GLY A 350 -18.44 -12.83 -4.30
N PHE A 351 -18.93 -11.67 -3.87
CA PHE A 351 -20.33 -11.29 -4.04
C PHE A 351 -20.62 -10.65 -5.41
N THR A 352 -21.69 -11.06 -6.11
CA THR A 352 -22.24 -10.21 -7.19
C THR A 352 -23.07 -9.05 -6.64
N SER A 353 -23.13 -7.97 -7.42
CA SER A 353 -23.98 -6.82 -7.14
C SER A 353 -24.40 -6.13 -8.44
N ILE A 354 -25.24 -5.11 -8.34
CA ILE A 354 -25.60 -4.25 -9.49
C ILE A 354 -24.36 -3.61 -10.14
N LEU A 355 -23.32 -3.31 -9.35
CA LEU A 355 -22.09 -2.69 -9.85
C LEU A 355 -21.25 -3.68 -10.65
N ASN A 356 -21.30 -4.97 -10.30
CA ASN A 356 -20.63 -6.03 -11.03
C ASN A 356 -21.35 -7.36 -10.82
N ARG A 357 -21.93 -7.87 -11.91
CA ARG A 357 -22.81 -9.05 -11.91
C ARG A 357 -22.10 -10.35 -12.25
N ARG A 358 -20.77 -10.31 -12.40
CA ARG A 358 -19.97 -11.47 -12.78
C ARG A 358 -19.06 -11.81 -11.64
N GLU A 359 -19.19 -13.01 -11.11
CA GLU A 359 -18.16 -13.57 -10.25
C GLU A 359 -16.95 -14.02 -11.08
N PRO A 360 -15.76 -14.13 -10.47
CA PRO A 360 -14.63 -14.82 -11.07
C PRO A 360 -14.91 -16.32 -11.25
N THR A 361 -15.89 -16.72 -12.06
CA THR A 361 -16.21 -18.14 -12.20
C THR A 361 -15.06 -18.91 -12.82
N ASP A 362 -14.79 -20.09 -12.26
CA ASP A 362 -13.87 -21.12 -12.76
C ASP A 362 -12.40 -21.01 -12.36
N SER A 363 -12.12 -21.06 -11.04
CA SER A 363 -10.81 -21.56 -10.59
C SER A 363 -10.57 -22.96 -11.18
N PRO A 364 -9.57 -23.19 -12.06
CA PRO A 364 -9.33 -24.50 -12.66
C PRO A 364 -9.06 -25.61 -11.64
N THR A 365 -8.69 -25.22 -10.42
CA THR A 365 -8.44 -26.14 -9.31
C THR A 365 -9.73 -26.79 -8.79
N ASN A 366 -10.85 -26.07 -8.85
CA ASN A 366 -12.10 -26.47 -8.20
C ASN A 366 -13.22 -26.88 -9.17
N VAL A 367 -13.05 -26.66 -10.49
CA VAL A 367 -14.03 -27.08 -11.50
C VAL A 367 -14.34 -28.59 -11.40
N GLY A 368 -15.61 -28.92 -11.24
CA GLY A 368 -16.11 -30.30 -11.19
C GLY A 368 -15.81 -31.06 -9.89
N ARG A 369 -15.30 -30.38 -8.85
CA ARG A 369 -14.96 -31.00 -7.57
C ARG A 369 -16.23 -31.27 -6.73
N PRO A 370 -16.48 -32.50 -6.27
CA PRO A 370 -17.68 -32.83 -5.49
C PRO A 370 -17.81 -31.96 -4.23
N GLY A 371 -18.98 -31.33 -4.06
CA GLY A 371 -19.26 -30.47 -2.90
C GLY A 371 -18.70 -29.04 -3.00
N CYS A 372 -17.83 -28.76 -3.98
CA CYS A 372 -17.32 -27.43 -4.27
C CYS A 372 -18.12 -26.81 -5.44
N ASN A 373 -19.39 -26.50 -5.18
CA ASN A 373 -20.29 -25.94 -6.20
C ASN A 373 -20.84 -24.61 -5.70
N ASP A 374 -20.79 -23.61 -6.57
CA ASP A 374 -21.40 -22.32 -6.35
C ASP A 374 -22.94 -22.45 -6.38
N PRO A 375 -23.65 -22.07 -5.31
CA PRO A 375 -25.10 -22.14 -5.27
C PRO A 375 -25.82 -21.03 -6.07
N TYR A 376 -25.13 -19.98 -6.53
CA TYR A 376 -25.71 -18.84 -7.27
C TYR A 376 -25.08 -18.73 -8.66
N PRO A 377 -25.64 -19.39 -9.69
CA PRO A 377 -25.01 -19.42 -11.01
C PRO A 377 -25.01 -18.05 -11.70
N ASP A 378 -23.83 -17.71 -12.23
CA ASP A 378 -23.41 -16.51 -12.95
C ASP A 378 -24.10 -16.32 -14.33
N THR A 379 -25.43 -16.53 -14.42
CA THR A 379 -26.15 -16.37 -15.69
C THR A 379 -26.62 -14.93 -15.90
N PRO A 380 -26.45 -14.35 -17.11
CA PRO A 380 -26.84 -12.94 -17.39
C PRO A 380 -28.32 -12.60 -17.15
N ALA A 381 -29.16 -13.62 -16.96
CA ALA A 381 -30.60 -13.52 -16.77
C ALA A 381 -31.04 -13.68 -15.30
N ASP A 382 -30.14 -14.05 -14.38
CA ASP A 382 -30.55 -14.24 -12.99
C ASP A 382 -30.70 -12.89 -12.27
N SER A 383 -31.83 -12.77 -11.58
CA SER A 383 -32.20 -11.61 -10.76
C SER A 383 -31.70 -11.74 -9.32
N SER A 384 -31.03 -12.84 -8.98
CA SER A 384 -30.53 -13.17 -7.64
C SER A 384 -29.18 -12.50 -7.35
N LEU A 385 -29.10 -11.18 -7.43
CA LEU A 385 -27.93 -10.46 -6.92
C LEU A 385 -27.83 -10.70 -5.40
N GLU A 386 -26.66 -11.09 -4.93
CA GLU A 386 -26.50 -11.50 -3.53
C GLU A 386 -26.28 -10.29 -2.61
N ALA A 387 -25.61 -9.25 -3.12
CA ALA A 387 -25.47 -7.97 -2.44
C ALA A 387 -26.38 -6.87 -3.04
N HIS A 388 -27.18 -6.25 -2.17
CA HIS A 388 -27.88 -5.01 -2.45
C HIS A 388 -26.89 -3.85 -2.58
N LEU A 389 -27.19 -2.83 -3.41
CA LEU A 389 -26.30 -1.68 -3.67
C LEU A 389 -26.03 -0.82 -2.41
N SER A 390 -26.84 -0.99 -1.37
CA SER A 390 -26.64 -0.34 -0.07
C SER A 390 -25.36 -0.80 0.62
N VAL A 391 -24.97 -2.07 0.47
CA VAL A 391 -23.74 -2.64 1.04
C VAL A 391 -22.49 -1.90 0.54
N PRO A 392 -22.18 -1.87 -0.78
CA PRO A 392 -20.99 -1.19 -1.26
C PRO A 392 -21.01 0.33 -1.01
N LEU A 393 -22.19 0.95 -0.98
CA LEU A 393 -22.31 2.38 -0.67
C LEU A 393 -22.13 2.67 0.83
N GLY A 394 -22.59 1.79 1.71
CA GLY A 394 -22.37 1.82 3.14
C GLY A 394 -20.89 1.66 3.48
N GLU A 395 -20.22 0.69 2.86
CA GLU A 395 -18.76 0.50 2.97
C GLU A 395 -18.01 1.74 2.47
N ARG A 396 -18.37 2.29 1.30
CA ARG A 396 -17.79 3.54 0.78
C ARG A 396 -17.89 4.67 1.82
N ASN A 397 -19.05 4.84 2.46
CA ASN A 397 -19.25 5.86 3.48
C ASN A 397 -18.41 5.59 4.73
N PHE A 398 -18.30 4.33 5.16
CA PHE A 398 -17.42 3.92 6.25
C PHE A 398 -15.94 4.25 5.96
N LEU A 399 -15.46 3.92 4.76
CA LEU A 399 -14.07 4.23 4.35
C LEU A 399 -13.83 5.74 4.22
N ARG A 400 -14.83 6.51 3.75
CA ARG A 400 -14.79 7.98 3.75
C ARG A 400 -14.64 8.54 5.16
N MET A 401 -15.35 7.96 6.12
CA MET A 401 -15.42 8.44 7.51
C MET A 401 -14.31 7.89 8.41
N THR A 402 -13.48 6.97 7.92
CA THR A 402 -12.33 6.48 8.67
C THR A 402 -11.29 7.59 8.78
N ALA A 403 -11.21 8.18 9.97
CA ALA A 403 -10.41 9.37 10.24
C ALA A 403 -8.94 9.02 10.51
N PRO A 404 -8.01 9.96 10.25
CA PRO A 404 -6.62 9.79 10.67
C PRO A 404 -6.50 9.75 12.20
N PRO A 405 -5.49 9.03 12.74
CA PRO A 405 -5.12 9.14 14.14
C PRO A 405 -4.49 10.51 14.43
N GLU A 406 -4.50 10.88 15.70
CA GLU A 406 -3.77 12.03 16.20
C GLU A 406 -2.26 11.76 16.24
N PHE A 407 -1.49 12.82 16.03
CA PHE A 407 -0.04 12.78 16.18
C PHE A 407 0.36 12.32 17.59
N GLY A 408 1.56 11.78 17.72
CA GLY A 408 2.13 11.43 19.01
C GLY A 408 2.29 12.67 19.91
N ASP A 409 2.19 12.45 21.22
CA ASP A 409 2.22 13.53 22.22
C ASP A 409 3.48 14.40 22.11
N THR A 410 4.60 13.79 21.71
CA THR A 410 5.89 14.49 21.55
C THR A 410 5.85 15.44 20.37
N LEU A 411 5.32 14.99 19.22
CA LEU A 411 5.13 15.86 18.06
C LEU A 411 4.10 16.95 18.35
N LEU A 412 2.98 16.64 19.01
CA LEU A 412 2.02 17.67 19.43
C LEU A 412 2.66 18.74 20.33
N ALA A 413 3.53 18.35 21.27
CA ALA A 413 4.29 19.31 22.08
C ALA A 413 5.25 20.15 21.24
N VAL A 414 5.82 19.59 20.15
CA VAL A 414 6.60 20.34 19.17
C VAL A 414 5.72 21.35 18.42
N LEU A 415 4.60 20.91 17.86
CA LEU A 415 3.70 21.73 17.04
C LEU A 415 2.95 22.81 17.82
N ASN A 416 2.69 22.61 19.10
CA ASN A 416 2.11 23.67 19.93
C ASN A 416 3.09 24.84 20.15
N ASN A 417 4.39 24.63 19.98
CA ASN A 417 5.38 25.71 20.02
C ASN A 417 6.55 25.43 19.05
N PRO A 418 6.35 25.58 17.73
CA PRO A 418 7.27 25.07 16.72
C PRO A 418 8.62 25.80 16.72
N THR A 419 8.64 27.08 17.11
CA THR A 419 9.85 27.92 17.12
C THR A 419 10.69 27.76 18.39
N ARG A 420 10.13 27.20 19.48
CA ARG A 420 10.87 27.02 20.74
C ARG A 420 12.13 26.16 20.53
N SER A 421 13.24 26.66 21.07
CA SER A 421 14.48 25.88 21.18
C SER A 421 14.30 24.76 22.20
N ARG A 422 14.83 23.58 21.87
CA ARG A 422 14.70 22.34 22.66
C ARG A 422 16.07 21.68 22.75
N PRO A 423 16.45 21.11 23.90
CA PRO A 423 17.70 20.35 24.02
C PRO A 423 17.73 19.21 22.99
N PRO A 424 18.78 19.05 22.18
CA PRO A 424 18.82 18.05 21.10
C PRO A 424 18.56 16.60 21.57
N GLN A 425 18.91 16.27 22.81
CA GLN A 425 18.77 14.93 23.37
C GLN A 425 17.39 14.67 24.03
N SER A 426 16.57 15.71 24.21
CA SER A 426 15.19 15.57 24.71
C SER A 426 14.29 14.90 23.65
N PRO A 427 13.21 14.19 24.04
CA PRO A 427 12.27 13.60 23.07
C PRO A 427 11.76 14.62 22.06
N GLU A 428 11.35 15.81 22.51
CA GLU A 428 10.85 16.87 21.65
C GLU A 428 11.97 17.47 20.77
N GLY A 429 13.21 17.50 21.28
CA GLY A 429 14.39 17.89 20.49
C GLY A 429 14.70 16.92 19.36
N GLN A 430 14.61 15.61 19.63
CA GLN A 430 14.81 14.56 18.63
C GLN A 430 13.72 14.58 17.56
N VAL A 431 12.45 14.66 17.96
CA VAL A 431 11.31 14.76 17.03
C VAL A 431 11.39 16.02 16.18
N LYS A 432 11.74 17.16 16.79
CA LYS A 432 11.98 18.41 16.05
C LYS A 432 13.08 18.23 15.01
N ARG A 433 14.24 17.70 15.42
CA ARG A 433 15.39 17.46 14.53
C ARG A 433 15.02 16.49 13.39
N GLY A 434 14.27 15.43 13.68
CA GLY A 434 13.79 14.48 12.70
C GLY A 434 12.87 15.12 11.66
N ALA A 435 11.94 15.97 12.08
CA ALA A 435 11.07 16.72 11.19
C ALA A 435 11.88 17.66 10.26
N GLU A 436 12.89 18.34 10.80
CA GLU A 436 13.79 19.21 10.03
C GLU A 436 14.61 18.41 9.00
N LEU A 437 15.14 17.24 9.39
CA LEU A 437 15.88 16.33 8.49
C LEU A 437 14.98 15.79 7.37
N PHE A 438 13.74 15.41 7.72
CA PHE A 438 12.72 14.97 6.79
C PHE A 438 12.39 16.06 5.76
N GLY A 439 12.47 17.33 6.17
CA GLY A 439 12.26 18.52 5.34
C GLY A 439 11.01 19.33 5.68
N ILE A 440 10.41 19.12 6.85
CA ILE A 440 9.18 19.79 7.30
C ILE A 440 9.47 21.20 7.83
N ASP A 441 8.78 22.21 7.30
CA ASP A 441 8.61 23.50 7.97
C ASP A 441 7.59 23.33 9.11
N LEU A 442 8.10 23.21 10.33
CA LEU A 442 7.28 22.99 11.52
C LEU A 442 6.30 24.13 11.82
N VAL A 443 6.57 25.36 11.38
CA VAL A 443 5.63 26.48 11.54
C VAL A 443 4.47 26.31 10.56
N ALA A 444 4.77 26.08 9.28
CA ALA A 444 3.77 25.84 8.24
C ALA A 444 2.91 24.61 8.56
N PHE A 445 3.55 23.54 9.04
CA PHE A 445 2.89 22.30 9.45
C PHE A 445 1.98 22.56 10.66
N SER A 446 2.50 23.23 11.69
CA SER A 446 1.70 23.62 12.86
C SER A 446 0.49 24.48 12.48
N ASN A 447 0.66 25.46 11.59
CA ASN A 447 -0.44 26.34 11.16
C ASN A 447 -1.58 25.55 10.52
N ARG A 448 -1.26 24.51 9.74
CA ARG A 448 -2.24 23.68 9.03
C ARG A 448 -2.83 22.57 9.90
N MET A 449 -2.05 22.05 10.85
CA MET A 449 -2.39 20.85 11.62
C MET A 449 -2.99 21.12 13.01
N ILE A 450 -2.72 22.28 13.61
CA ILE A 450 -3.24 22.63 14.93
C ILE A 450 -4.45 23.59 14.78
N PRO A 451 -5.62 23.25 15.35
CA PRO A 451 -6.80 24.09 15.27
C PRO A 451 -6.55 25.53 15.71
N GLY A 452 -7.07 26.49 14.94
CA GLY A 452 -6.98 27.92 15.24
C GLY A 452 -5.61 28.57 15.00
N ARG A 453 -4.61 27.84 14.50
CA ARG A 453 -3.29 28.42 14.20
C ARG A 453 -3.14 29.01 12.81
N PHE A 454 -3.92 28.55 11.83
CA PHE A 454 -3.83 29.09 10.47
C PHE A 454 -4.24 30.57 10.45
N PRO A 455 -3.39 31.49 9.98
CA PRO A 455 -3.72 32.91 9.99
C PRO A 455 -4.85 33.24 9.02
N ALA A 456 -5.74 34.17 9.39
CA ALA A 456 -6.88 34.57 8.55
C ALA A 456 -6.48 35.17 7.18
N GLY A 457 -5.29 35.77 7.09
CA GLY A 457 -4.74 36.32 5.83
C GLY A 457 -3.88 35.33 5.03
N GLY A 458 -3.79 34.07 5.46
CA GLY A 458 -2.77 33.14 4.97
C GLY A 458 -1.42 33.36 5.66
N ASP A 459 -0.45 32.50 5.34
CA ASP A 459 0.90 32.52 5.92
C ASP A 459 2.00 32.79 4.88
N ASP A 460 1.63 33.36 3.73
CA ASP A 460 2.47 33.67 2.54
C ASP A 460 3.28 32.47 2.00
N ARG A 461 3.02 31.27 2.51
CA ARG A 461 3.63 30.02 2.06
C ARG A 461 2.70 29.36 1.05
N ASP A 462 3.29 28.60 0.13
CA ASP A 462 2.51 27.73 -0.75
C ASP A 462 1.64 26.81 0.13
N PRO A 463 0.30 26.79 -0.09
CA PRO A 463 -0.64 25.88 0.56
C PRO A 463 -0.14 24.43 0.65
N ASN A 464 0.57 23.98 -0.38
CA ASN A 464 1.07 22.62 -0.55
C ASN A 464 2.57 22.48 -0.28
N ALA A 465 3.34 23.58 -0.11
CA ALA A 465 4.75 23.51 0.29
C ALA A 465 4.89 23.73 1.81
N ILE A 466 4.84 22.63 2.55
CA ILE A 466 5.32 22.56 3.95
C ILE A 466 6.81 22.20 3.97
N ASN A 467 7.51 22.46 2.87
CA ASN A 467 8.88 22.06 2.69
C ASN A 467 9.79 23.21 3.11
N ARG A 468 10.84 22.89 3.86
CA ARG A 468 11.90 23.86 4.13
C ARG A 468 12.70 24.13 2.85
N GLN A 469 13.22 25.35 2.72
CA GLN A 469 14.15 25.71 1.65
C GLN A 469 15.50 24.97 1.77
N ASP A 470 15.88 24.56 2.99
CA ASP A 470 17.11 23.83 3.33
C ASP A 470 16.85 22.34 3.63
N SER A 471 16.21 21.62 2.69
CA SER A 471 15.82 20.23 2.90
C SER A 471 17.04 19.28 2.94
N MET A 472 17.42 18.84 4.14
CA MET A 472 18.61 18.00 4.38
C MET A 472 18.49 16.63 3.69
N VAL A 473 17.76 15.68 4.30
CA VAL A 473 17.50 14.37 3.65
C VAL A 473 16.41 14.52 2.60
N SER A 474 15.46 15.42 2.87
CA SER A 474 14.46 15.87 1.89
C SER A 474 13.41 14.81 1.53
N CYS A 475 13.07 13.91 2.45
CA CYS A 475 11.98 12.94 2.26
C CYS A 475 10.65 13.58 1.82
N VAL A 476 10.41 14.85 2.17
CA VAL A 476 9.23 15.62 1.73
C VAL A 476 9.11 15.83 0.21
N THR A 477 10.16 15.61 -0.58
CA THR A 477 10.09 15.72 -2.05
C THR A 477 9.26 14.58 -2.64
N CYS A 478 9.32 13.42 -1.99
CA CYS A 478 8.60 12.21 -2.36
C CYS A 478 7.33 12.02 -1.50
N HIS A 479 7.36 12.51 -0.25
CA HIS A 479 6.30 12.37 0.74
C HIS A 479 5.62 13.70 1.07
N ILE A 480 4.51 14.02 0.44
CA ILE A 480 3.77 15.26 0.77
C ILE A 480 3.05 15.10 2.11
N PRO A 481 3.43 15.86 3.15
CA PRO A 481 2.92 15.65 4.50
C PRO A 481 1.47 16.10 4.67
N VAL A 482 1.07 17.18 4.00
CA VAL A 482 -0.30 17.70 4.09
C VAL A 482 -0.75 18.10 2.71
N GLN A 483 -2.00 17.79 2.41
CA GLN A 483 -2.68 18.32 1.24
C GLN A 483 -3.91 19.09 1.65
N ARG A 484 -4.29 20.09 0.87
CA ARG A 484 -5.61 20.71 1.00
C ARG A 484 -6.67 19.84 0.30
N THR A 485 -7.88 19.86 0.81
CA THR A 485 -9.03 19.27 0.10
C THR A 485 -9.93 20.35 -0.51
N GLY A 486 -10.53 20.02 -1.64
CA GLY A 486 -11.59 20.77 -2.28
C GLY A 486 -12.96 20.53 -1.65
N GLN A 487 -14.01 20.81 -2.41
CA GLN A 487 -15.34 20.34 -2.07
C GLN A 487 -15.38 18.82 -2.25
N SER A 488 -15.75 18.08 -1.21
CA SER A 488 -15.80 16.61 -1.30
C SER A 488 -16.85 16.17 -2.33
N PRO A 489 -16.55 15.17 -3.18
CA PRO A 489 -17.52 14.54 -4.07
C PRO A 489 -18.76 13.97 -3.34
N ALA A 490 -18.67 13.76 -2.03
CA ALA A 490 -19.78 13.27 -1.23
C ALA A 490 -20.96 14.26 -1.13
N THR A 491 -20.76 15.57 -1.36
CA THR A 491 -21.81 16.61 -1.21
C THR A 491 -23.02 16.44 -2.13
N THR A 492 -22.86 15.74 -3.25
CA THR A 492 -23.86 15.61 -4.31
C THR A 492 -24.82 14.44 -4.11
N THR A 493 -24.70 13.75 -2.98
CA THR A 493 -25.35 12.46 -2.74
C THR A 493 -26.14 12.49 -1.45
N ARG A 494 -27.30 11.79 -1.41
CA ARG A 494 -28.15 11.73 -0.21
C ARG A 494 -27.37 11.22 1.01
N ASP A 495 -26.56 10.19 0.80
CA ASP A 495 -25.80 9.54 1.87
C ASP A 495 -24.41 10.17 2.09
N GLY A 496 -23.87 10.89 1.11
CA GLY A 496 -22.55 11.53 1.22
C GLY A 496 -22.60 12.97 1.76
N ALA A 497 -23.72 13.68 1.64
CA ALA A 497 -23.89 14.98 2.29
C ALA A 497 -23.69 14.88 3.81
N ILE A 498 -24.04 13.72 4.36
CA ILE A 498 -23.85 13.33 5.75
C ILE A 498 -22.35 13.33 6.13
N VAL A 499 -21.43 12.99 5.23
CA VAL A 499 -19.98 12.85 5.54
C VAL A 499 -19.11 14.00 5.00
N ALA A 500 -19.60 14.76 4.01
CA ALA A 500 -18.82 15.74 3.26
C ALA A 500 -18.20 16.87 4.10
N GLN A 501 -18.83 17.27 5.21
CA GLN A 501 -18.33 18.33 6.09
C GLN A 501 -16.98 17.98 6.75
N HIS A 502 -16.71 16.69 6.96
CA HIS A 502 -15.47 16.19 7.55
C HIS A 502 -14.33 16.14 6.54
N LEU A 503 -14.67 16.18 5.25
CA LEU A 503 -13.76 15.96 4.14
C LEU A 503 -13.46 17.24 3.35
N SER A 504 -14.41 18.18 3.29
CA SER A 504 -14.30 19.37 2.45
C SER A 504 -13.48 20.47 3.13
N TYR A 505 -12.64 21.15 2.35
CA TYR A 505 -11.86 22.31 2.79
C TYR A 505 -11.05 22.03 4.07
N LYS A 506 -10.33 20.91 4.05
CA LYS A 506 -9.47 20.45 5.13
C LYS A 506 -8.01 20.58 4.78
N TRP A 507 -7.19 20.83 5.80
CA TRP A 507 -5.78 20.45 5.77
C TRP A 507 -5.69 18.98 6.19
N ALA A 508 -5.44 18.11 5.22
CA ALA A 508 -5.45 16.67 5.38
C ALA A 508 -4.03 16.12 5.59
N PRO A 509 -3.77 15.40 6.69
CA PRO A 509 -2.46 14.83 7.00
C PRO A 509 -2.36 13.46 6.29
N ILE A 510 -1.86 13.46 5.05
CA ILE A 510 -1.91 12.28 4.15
C ILE A 510 -0.55 11.57 4.07
N PHE A 511 0.58 12.31 4.23
CA PHE A 511 1.98 11.84 4.07
C PHE A 511 2.05 10.83 2.94
N SER A 512 1.63 11.31 1.78
CA SER A 512 1.50 10.52 0.59
C SER A 512 2.85 10.27 -0.05
N ASP A 513 3.22 9.02 -0.27
CA ASP A 513 4.22 8.62 -1.25
C ASP A 513 3.67 8.92 -2.66
N LEU A 514 4.31 9.83 -3.38
CA LEU A 514 3.94 10.23 -4.74
C LEU A 514 4.53 9.31 -5.82
N LEU A 515 5.05 8.14 -5.44
CA LEU A 515 5.98 7.41 -6.29
C LEU A 515 5.52 5.96 -6.53
N LEU A 516 4.94 5.70 -7.70
CA LEU A 516 4.90 4.35 -8.28
C LEU A 516 5.95 4.20 -9.37
N HIS A 517 7.24 4.32 -9.05
CA HIS A 517 8.29 4.14 -10.03
C HIS A 517 8.22 2.75 -10.71
N ASN A 518 8.66 2.60 -11.97
CA ASN A 518 9.35 1.37 -12.42
C ASN A 518 10.74 1.48 -11.84
N VAL A 519 10.73 1.26 -10.54
CA VAL A 519 11.76 0.63 -9.76
C VAL A 519 12.74 -0.16 -10.63
N PRO A 520 14.05 -0.02 -10.37
CA PRO A 520 15.13 -0.56 -11.16
C PRO A 520 14.88 -1.85 -11.95
N GLN A 521 15.25 -1.86 -13.24
CA GLN A 521 15.39 -3.08 -14.03
C GLN A 521 16.66 -3.88 -13.68
N ILE A 522 17.23 -3.64 -12.50
CA ILE A 522 18.62 -4.01 -12.22
C ILE A 522 18.72 -5.29 -11.35
N ASP A 523 17.62 -5.96 -11.01
CA ASP A 523 17.67 -7.18 -10.17
C ASP A 523 17.37 -8.47 -10.96
N ALA A 524 18.18 -9.51 -10.74
CA ALA A 524 17.92 -10.88 -11.17
C ALA A 524 16.63 -11.46 -10.56
N GLU A 525 16.20 -10.99 -9.40
CA GLU A 525 14.91 -11.33 -8.76
C GLU A 525 13.71 -10.89 -9.60
N ARG A 526 13.82 -9.77 -10.34
CA ARG A 526 12.74 -9.28 -11.21
C ARG A 526 12.55 -10.17 -12.43
N TRP A 527 13.63 -10.71 -12.96
CA TRP A 527 13.63 -11.57 -14.14
C TRP A 527 13.46 -13.04 -13.78
N ALA A 528 13.54 -13.42 -12.52
CA ALA A 528 13.45 -14.83 -12.14
C ALA A 528 12.16 -15.49 -12.66
N SER A 529 12.29 -16.66 -13.28
CA SER A 529 11.14 -17.43 -13.79
C SER A 529 10.27 -18.03 -12.67
N LEU A 530 10.76 -17.99 -11.42
CA LEU A 530 10.07 -18.37 -10.21
C LEU A 530 10.38 -17.35 -9.10
N PRO A 531 9.50 -17.18 -8.11
CA PRO A 531 9.81 -16.40 -6.91
C PRO A 531 11.12 -16.83 -6.25
N ARG A 532 11.77 -15.88 -5.60
CA ARG A 532 12.91 -16.16 -4.73
C ARG A 532 12.45 -17.01 -3.54
N ASP A 533 13.10 -18.15 -3.33
CA ASP A 533 12.88 -18.97 -2.14
C ASP A 533 13.32 -18.21 -0.87
N PRO A 534 12.67 -18.45 0.29
CA PRO A 534 13.10 -17.86 1.56
C PRO A 534 14.59 -18.12 1.85
N LEU A 535 15.35 -17.02 2.00
CA LEU A 535 16.77 -17.09 2.37
C LEU A 535 16.95 -16.86 3.87
N VAL A 536 17.74 -17.71 4.50
CA VAL A 536 18.18 -17.52 5.88
C VAL A 536 19.63 -17.03 5.92
N VAL A 537 19.87 -15.98 6.70
CA VAL A 537 21.20 -15.40 6.91
C VAL A 537 21.43 -15.22 8.40
N ASP A 538 22.56 -15.70 8.90
CA ASP A 538 22.97 -15.48 10.28
C ASP A 538 23.45 -14.05 10.49
N ARG A 539 22.80 -13.33 11.41
CA ARG A 539 23.09 -11.93 11.74
C ARG A 539 23.22 -11.78 13.24
N GLN A 540 24.30 -11.12 13.68
CA GLN A 540 24.42 -10.71 15.08
C GLN A 540 23.51 -9.52 15.35
N TYR A 541 22.71 -9.61 16.40
CA TYR A 541 21.92 -8.48 16.85
C TYR A 541 22.83 -7.45 17.50
N GLN A 542 22.91 -6.29 16.87
CA GLN A 542 23.44 -5.09 17.49
C GLN A 542 22.27 -4.16 17.77
N PRO A 543 22.12 -3.61 18.98
CA PRO A 543 21.10 -2.62 19.26
C PRO A 543 21.46 -1.40 18.42
N THR A 544 20.74 -1.20 17.33
CA THR A 544 20.95 -0.04 16.46
C THR A 544 20.29 1.15 17.13
N LEU A 545 20.97 1.76 18.11
CA LEU A 545 20.60 3.04 18.72
C LEU A 545 19.25 3.07 19.47
N SER A 546 18.56 1.93 19.59
CA SER A 546 17.20 1.86 20.13
C SER A 546 17.15 2.06 21.65
N ARG A 547 16.16 2.81 22.12
CA ARG A 547 15.84 2.99 23.55
C ARG A 547 14.76 2.01 24.05
N GLU A 548 14.24 1.11 23.21
CA GLU A 548 13.21 0.15 23.62
C GLU A 548 13.79 -0.90 24.57
N GLN A 549 13.40 -0.79 25.85
CA GLN A 549 13.98 -1.49 27.02
C GLN A 549 13.97 -3.03 26.96
N GLY A 550 13.30 -3.66 25.98
CA GLY A 550 13.24 -5.11 25.82
C GLY A 550 14.36 -5.73 24.96
N ALA A 551 15.12 -4.92 24.22
CA ALA A 551 16.12 -5.41 23.27
C ALA A 551 17.52 -5.65 23.88
N THR A 552 17.79 -5.13 25.08
CA THR A 552 19.12 -5.10 25.71
C THR A 552 19.66 -6.48 26.08
N THR A 553 18.81 -7.48 26.29
CA THR A 553 19.23 -8.85 26.64
C THR A 553 19.69 -9.68 25.44
N ALA A 554 19.43 -9.22 24.22
CA ALA A 554 19.77 -9.94 23.00
C ALA A 554 21.02 -9.38 22.29
N VAL A 555 21.64 -8.35 22.85
CA VAL A 555 22.84 -7.72 22.26
C VAL A 555 23.94 -8.76 22.10
N GLY A 556 24.52 -8.86 20.90
CA GLY A 556 25.55 -9.84 20.57
C GLY A 556 25.03 -11.24 20.27
N ARG A 557 23.72 -11.52 20.44
CA ARG A 557 23.12 -12.80 20.07
C ARG A 557 23.00 -12.92 18.54
N SER A 558 23.40 -14.05 17.99
CA SER A 558 23.14 -14.38 16.58
C SER A 558 21.70 -14.84 16.36
N PHE A 559 21.11 -14.39 15.26
CA PHE A 559 19.80 -14.80 14.78
C PHE A 559 19.91 -15.30 13.34
N ALA A 560 19.27 -16.43 13.07
CA ALA A 560 19.02 -16.90 11.72
C ALA A 560 17.85 -16.10 11.14
N THR A 561 18.14 -15.05 10.38
CA THR A 561 17.13 -14.09 9.90
C THR A 561 16.62 -14.43 8.51
N PHE A 562 15.33 -14.20 8.25
CA PHE A 562 14.79 -14.21 6.90
C PHE A 562 15.19 -12.93 6.17
N ASP A 563 15.99 -13.06 5.13
CA ASP A 563 16.49 -11.92 4.37
C ASP A 563 15.35 -11.24 3.59
N ILE A 564 15.25 -9.91 3.73
CA ILE A 564 14.23 -9.12 3.05
C ILE A 564 14.74 -8.79 1.63
N PRO A 565 14.00 -9.19 0.57
CA PRO A 565 14.33 -8.83 -0.81
C PRO A 565 14.41 -7.31 -1.00
N ARG A 566 15.45 -6.82 -1.66
CA ARG A 566 15.68 -5.37 -1.87
C ARG A 566 14.96 -4.79 -3.08
N ASN A 567 14.33 -5.65 -3.89
CA ASN A 567 13.71 -5.23 -5.14
C ASN A 567 12.31 -4.64 -4.94
N LEU A 568 12.13 -3.33 -4.74
CA LEU A 568 10.79 -2.71 -4.64
C LEU A 568 9.91 -2.90 -5.90
N ALA A 569 10.55 -3.06 -7.06
CA ALA A 569 10.32 -4.04 -8.14
C ALA A 569 9.00 -4.70 -8.59
N GLY A 570 7.76 -4.32 -8.25
CA GLY A 570 6.60 -5.08 -8.75
C GLY A 570 6.02 -4.59 -10.09
N ASP A 571 6.36 -5.18 -11.25
CA ASP A 571 5.75 -4.83 -12.57
C ASP A 571 4.48 -5.62 -12.94
N VAL A 572 4.02 -6.45 -12.01
CA VAL A 572 2.92 -7.43 -12.13
C VAL A 572 1.52 -6.75 -12.11
N PHE A 573 1.45 -5.42 -12.01
CA PHE A 573 0.19 -4.65 -12.07
C PHE A 573 -0.01 -3.89 -13.39
N ALA A 574 0.88 -4.06 -14.36
CA ALA A 574 0.92 -3.19 -15.51
C ALA A 574 0.00 -3.69 -16.64
N ASN A 575 -1.28 -3.35 -16.54
CA ASN A 575 -2.12 -3.07 -17.72
C ASN A 575 -2.06 -1.56 -17.95
N GLY A 576 -0.99 -1.02 -18.54
CA GLY A 576 -0.89 0.38 -19.01
C GLY A 576 -0.97 1.54 -17.99
N GLN A 577 -1.50 1.31 -16.78
CA GLN A 577 -2.05 2.38 -15.95
C GLN A 577 -1.25 2.67 -14.66
N ALA A 578 -0.33 1.81 -14.22
CA ALA A 578 0.24 1.89 -12.87
C ALA A 578 1.78 1.80 -12.72
N ALA A 579 2.55 1.64 -13.79
CA ALA A 579 4.02 1.69 -13.73
C ALA A 579 4.54 3.07 -14.24
N ALA A 580 5.31 3.82 -13.44
CA ALA A 580 6.17 4.91 -13.95
C ALA A 580 7.47 4.34 -14.55
N PHE A 581 8.42 5.08 -15.13
CA PHE A 581 9.85 4.73 -15.25
C PHE A 581 10.66 5.12 -14.00
N GLY A 582 11.97 4.83 -13.93
CA GLY A 582 12.81 5.21 -12.77
C GLY A 582 12.97 6.73 -12.62
N ASP A 583 12.79 7.43 -13.73
CA ASP A 583 12.76 8.87 -13.93
C ASP A 583 11.34 9.40 -14.14
N GLU A 584 10.28 8.63 -13.84
CA GLU A 584 8.90 9.15 -13.85
C GLU A 584 8.28 9.07 -12.46
N PHE A 585 7.46 10.06 -12.10
CA PHE A 585 6.60 9.97 -10.91
C PHE A 585 5.16 9.64 -11.28
N ARG A 586 4.47 8.87 -10.45
CA ARG A 586 3.01 8.67 -10.59
C ARG A 586 2.33 9.28 -9.40
N THR A 587 1.50 10.29 -9.64
CA THR A 587 0.71 10.93 -8.60
C THR A 587 -0.56 10.13 -8.34
N PRO A 588 -0.55 9.19 -7.37
CA PRO A 588 -1.66 9.17 -6.45
C PRO A 588 -1.13 9.32 -5.03
N PRO A 589 -1.88 9.97 -4.14
CA PRO A 589 -1.51 9.99 -2.75
C PRO A 589 -1.45 8.54 -2.21
N LEU A 590 -0.31 8.07 -1.70
CA LEU A 590 -0.21 6.76 -1.03
C LEU A 590 0.13 6.94 0.44
N MET A 591 -0.85 6.76 1.33
CA MET A 591 -0.79 7.26 2.70
C MET A 591 0.09 6.48 3.67
N GLY A 592 0.67 7.20 4.63
CA GLY A 592 0.69 6.72 6.02
C GLY A 592 0.94 7.80 7.07
N LEU A 593 0.08 7.86 8.10
CA LEU A 593 0.27 8.71 9.28
C LEU A 593 -0.23 8.14 10.63
N GLY A 594 -0.27 6.81 10.74
CA GLY A 594 0.12 6.09 11.95
C GLY A 594 -0.60 6.18 13.32
N ARG A 595 -0.83 4.99 13.88
CA ARG A 595 -0.23 4.56 15.16
C ARG A 595 0.33 3.16 14.94
N MET A 596 1.43 2.91 14.24
CA MET A 596 2.45 3.74 13.60
C MET A 596 2.51 3.33 12.12
N GLY A 597 2.49 4.31 11.20
CA GLY A 597 2.64 4.11 9.75
C GLY A 597 4.11 4.01 9.35
N SER A 598 4.40 3.89 8.05
CA SER A 598 5.71 3.89 7.34
C SER A 598 6.66 2.70 7.27
N PRO A 599 6.95 1.88 8.29
CA PRO A 599 7.86 0.77 8.06
C PRO A 599 7.25 -0.33 7.18
N PHE A 600 5.92 -0.27 6.98
CA PHE A 600 5.13 -1.14 6.11
C PHE A 600 4.65 -0.43 4.82
N LEU A 601 5.01 0.83 4.60
CA LEU A 601 4.60 1.61 3.43
C LEU A 601 5.58 1.33 2.32
N HIS A 602 5.24 0.81 1.14
CA HIS A 602 3.98 0.65 0.42
C HIS A 602 3.71 -0.83 0.06
N ASP A 603 4.65 -1.74 0.40
CA ASP A 603 4.64 -3.16 0.01
C ASP A 603 4.63 -4.16 1.18
N ALA A 604 4.79 -3.70 2.43
CA ALA A 604 4.93 -4.57 3.62
C ALA A 604 5.94 -5.74 3.51
N ARG A 605 7.08 -5.44 2.89
CA ARG A 605 8.24 -6.34 2.84
C ARG A 605 8.92 -6.46 4.20
N VAL A 606 8.95 -5.38 4.95
CA VAL A 606 9.39 -5.38 6.34
C VAL A 606 8.23 -5.78 7.21
N TYR A 607 8.44 -6.79 8.04
CA TYR A 607 7.47 -7.24 9.03
C TYR A 607 8.11 -7.35 10.41
N LEU A 608 7.31 -7.02 11.42
CA LEU A 608 7.66 -7.10 12.83
C LEU A 608 6.59 -7.96 13.51
N SER A 609 6.94 -9.22 13.79
CA SER A 609 5.99 -10.19 14.34
C SER A 609 6.44 -10.72 15.69
N ARG A 610 5.50 -10.75 16.65
CA ARG A 610 5.69 -11.39 17.95
C ARG A 610 5.94 -12.90 17.85
N LEU A 611 5.58 -13.53 16.73
CA LEU A 611 5.72 -14.96 16.52
C LEU A 611 7.14 -15.35 16.11
N THR A 612 7.87 -14.45 15.44
CA THR A 612 9.19 -14.76 14.86
C THR A 612 10.33 -13.90 15.39
N PHE A 613 10.07 -12.78 16.08
CA PHE A 613 11.13 -11.85 16.51
C PHE A 613 12.20 -12.43 17.46
N ASN A 614 11.93 -13.56 18.12
CA ASN A 614 12.87 -14.24 19.04
C ASN A 614 13.50 -15.51 18.46
N THR A 615 13.06 -15.94 17.27
CA THR A 615 13.50 -17.16 16.58
C THR A 615 14.16 -16.79 15.25
N ASN A 616 13.34 -16.50 14.25
CA ASN A 616 13.74 -16.18 12.87
C ASN A 616 13.13 -14.83 12.43
N PRO A 617 13.59 -13.70 13.03
CA PRO A 617 13.12 -12.37 12.62
C PRO A 617 13.46 -12.08 11.15
N ALA A 618 12.78 -11.09 10.57
CA ALA A 618 13.24 -10.48 9.32
C ALA A 618 14.62 -9.84 9.51
N GLY A 619 15.43 -9.79 8.46
CA GLY A 619 16.75 -9.20 8.51
C GLY A 619 17.19 -8.59 7.19
N THR A 620 18.04 -7.59 7.30
CA THR A 620 18.70 -6.93 6.16
C THR A 620 20.01 -6.33 6.66
N VAL A 621 20.48 -5.25 6.04
CA VAL A 621 21.60 -4.43 6.53
C VAL A 621 21.18 -2.97 6.53
N PHE A 622 21.91 -2.14 7.27
CA PHE A 622 21.80 -0.70 7.21
C PHE A 622 23.18 -0.04 7.07
N THR A 623 23.18 1.22 6.65
CA THR A 623 24.39 2.03 6.51
C THR A 623 24.19 3.40 7.16
N ASN A 624 25.23 3.94 7.77
CA ASN A 624 25.28 5.31 8.27
C ASN A 624 26.69 5.91 8.05
N SER A 625 26.94 7.11 8.57
CA SER A 625 28.23 7.79 8.39
C SER A 625 29.43 7.10 9.06
N GLN A 626 29.23 6.01 9.80
CA GLN A 626 30.24 5.31 10.59
C GLN A 626 30.40 3.83 10.21
N VAL A 627 29.33 3.20 9.71
CA VAL A 627 29.32 1.79 9.34
C VAL A 627 28.62 1.57 8.01
N THR A 628 29.13 0.62 7.24
CA THR A 628 28.55 0.21 5.96
C THR A 628 28.05 -1.21 6.06
N ASN A 629 26.81 -1.43 5.63
CA ASN A 629 26.15 -2.74 5.63
C ASN A 629 26.21 -3.47 6.97
N ALA A 630 26.09 -2.73 8.06
CA ALA A 630 25.99 -3.33 9.38
C ALA A 630 24.73 -4.21 9.45
N PRO A 631 24.80 -5.39 10.09
CA PRO A 631 23.65 -6.28 10.20
C PRO A 631 22.45 -5.58 10.85
N LEU A 632 21.27 -5.71 10.24
CA LEU A 632 20.01 -5.26 10.80
C LEU A 632 19.09 -6.46 11.03
N VAL A 633 18.66 -6.65 12.28
CA VAL A 633 17.70 -7.68 12.66
C VAL A 633 16.44 -6.98 13.15
N VAL A 634 15.29 -7.27 12.54
CA VAL A 634 14.03 -6.57 12.82
C VAL A 634 13.37 -7.15 14.07
N ARG A 635 13.56 -6.49 15.22
CA ARG A 635 12.98 -6.91 16.51
C ARG A 635 12.23 -5.81 17.23
N THR A 636 12.53 -4.57 16.89
CA THR A 636 11.87 -3.36 17.42
C THR A 636 11.20 -2.58 16.30
N LEU A 637 10.35 -1.63 16.66
CA LEU A 637 9.78 -0.71 15.69
C LEU A 637 10.87 0.11 14.97
N ASP A 638 11.90 0.52 15.71
CA ASP A 638 13.05 1.26 15.18
C ASP A 638 13.76 0.48 14.07
N ASP A 639 14.01 -0.81 14.32
CA ASP A 639 14.63 -1.70 13.34
C ASP A 639 13.75 -1.82 12.08
N ALA A 640 12.42 -1.89 12.26
CA ALA A 640 11.49 -1.97 11.15
C ALA A 640 11.46 -0.68 10.31
N ILE A 641 11.43 0.50 10.95
CA ILE A 641 11.48 1.81 10.25
C ILE A 641 12.80 1.97 9.51
N ARG A 642 13.91 1.62 10.15
CA ARG A 642 15.23 1.65 9.53
C ARG A 642 15.30 0.72 8.31
N ALA A 643 14.81 -0.51 8.44
CA ALA A 643 14.76 -1.47 7.33
C ALA A 643 13.92 -0.92 6.18
N ALA A 644 12.77 -0.32 6.46
CA ALA A 644 11.92 0.25 5.43
C ALA A 644 12.59 1.40 4.69
N ILE A 645 13.24 2.33 5.40
CA ILE A 645 14.02 3.41 4.79
C ILE A 645 15.11 2.82 3.88
N GLU A 646 15.87 1.84 4.35
CA GLU A 646 16.95 1.20 3.57
C GLU A 646 16.47 0.48 2.31
N LEU A 647 15.19 0.15 2.21
CA LEU A 647 14.63 -0.54 1.07
C LEU A 647 14.08 0.41 -0.01
N HIS A 648 14.05 1.73 0.19
CA HIS A 648 13.47 2.69 -0.80
C HIS A 648 14.19 2.71 -2.16
N ASP A 649 15.46 2.28 -2.22
CA ASP A 649 16.18 2.03 -3.47
C ASP A 649 17.26 0.96 -3.24
N LEU A 650 17.83 0.43 -4.32
CA LEU A 650 18.97 -0.47 -4.26
C LEU A 650 20.15 0.21 -3.55
N PRO A 651 20.91 -0.52 -2.71
CA PRO A 651 22.17 -0.02 -2.19
C PRO A 651 23.11 0.34 -3.36
N VAL A 652 23.94 1.37 -3.19
CA VAL A 652 24.89 1.88 -4.20
C VAL A 652 26.29 1.28 -3.90
N PRO A 653 27.22 1.02 -4.84
CA PRO A 653 28.46 0.20 -4.64
C PRO A 653 29.44 0.65 -3.53
N ASP A 654 30.47 -0.10 -3.09
CA ASP A 654 31.51 0.39 -2.14
C ASP A 654 32.91 -0.24 -2.32
N ASP A 655 33.98 0.55 -2.17
CA ASP A 655 34.99 0.47 -1.07
C ASP A 655 35.89 1.76 -1.05
N SER A 656 36.64 2.17 0.00
CA SER A 656 36.98 1.59 1.32
C SER A 656 36.75 2.52 2.55
N GLN A 657 36.06 3.66 2.45
CA GLN A 657 35.71 4.51 3.63
C GLN A 657 34.43 5.36 3.43
N THR A 658 33.38 4.81 2.82
CA THR A 658 32.10 5.51 2.55
C THR A 658 32.24 7.02 2.29
N PRO A 659 33.00 7.46 1.28
CA PRO A 659 33.16 8.88 1.01
C PRO A 659 31.81 9.51 0.65
N ASN A 660 31.63 10.82 0.92
CA ASN A 660 30.46 11.64 0.57
C ASN A 660 30.26 11.83 -0.95
N VAL A 661 30.63 10.83 -1.77
CA VAL A 661 30.64 10.89 -3.22
C VAL A 661 29.53 10.00 -3.80
N PRO A 662 29.01 10.32 -4.99
CA PRO A 662 28.00 9.51 -5.65
C PRO A 662 28.52 8.07 -5.89
N GLY A 663 27.95 7.05 -5.23
CA GLY A 663 28.40 5.67 -5.46
C GLY A 663 28.67 4.72 -4.27
N ALA A 664 28.07 4.82 -3.06
CA ALA A 664 28.53 4.16 -1.81
C ALA A 664 27.60 3.09 -1.11
N GLY A 665 28.16 1.93 -0.67
CA GLY A 665 27.70 0.92 0.34
C GLY A 665 26.86 -0.32 -0.05
N CYS A 666 27.44 -1.44 -0.58
CA CYS A 666 26.65 -2.65 -0.99
C CYS A 666 27.00 -4.03 -0.38
N PRO A 667 26.00 -4.84 0.01
CA PRO A 667 26.21 -6.24 0.40
C PRO A 667 26.07 -7.16 -0.82
N VAL A 668 27.19 -7.50 -1.47
CA VAL A 668 27.18 -8.51 -2.55
C VAL A 668 27.18 -9.92 -1.93
N PRO A 669 26.22 -10.79 -2.27
CA PRO A 669 26.19 -12.17 -1.81
C PRO A 669 27.44 -12.95 -2.23
N PRO A 670 28.05 -13.75 -1.33
CA PRO A 670 29.15 -14.64 -1.69
C PRO A 670 28.76 -15.55 -2.87
N GLY A 671 29.61 -15.60 -3.91
CA GLY A 671 29.35 -16.42 -5.11
C GLY A 671 28.35 -15.82 -6.11
N GLY A 672 27.82 -14.62 -5.87
CA GLY A 672 26.99 -13.92 -6.83
C GLY A 672 25.58 -14.49 -7.02
N ALA A 673 25.10 -15.26 -6.05
CA ALA A 673 23.78 -15.88 -6.07
C ALA A 673 23.14 -15.84 -4.69
N VAL A 674 21.81 -15.86 -4.66
CA VAL A 674 20.99 -15.90 -3.45
C VAL A 674 19.86 -16.90 -3.64
N GLY A 675 19.93 -18.03 -2.91
CA GLY A 675 18.99 -19.12 -3.11
C GLY A 675 19.01 -19.63 -4.55
N ASN A 676 17.86 -19.59 -5.23
CA ASN A 676 17.68 -19.97 -6.63
C ASN A 676 17.99 -18.84 -7.64
N ILE A 677 18.35 -17.64 -7.17
CA ILE A 677 18.58 -16.46 -8.02
C ILE A 677 20.07 -16.27 -8.26
N SER A 678 20.48 -16.16 -9.53
CA SER A 678 21.86 -15.88 -9.94
C SER A 678 21.96 -14.47 -10.51
N TYR A 679 22.90 -13.68 -10.00
CA TYR A 679 23.21 -12.32 -10.46
C TYR A 679 24.29 -12.30 -11.55
N GLY A 680 24.60 -13.46 -12.11
CA GLY A 680 25.55 -13.61 -13.19
C GLY A 680 27.01 -13.42 -12.78
N PRO A 681 27.93 -13.27 -13.75
CA PRO A 681 29.37 -13.20 -13.51
C PRO A 681 29.85 -11.86 -12.95
N SER A 682 28.99 -10.84 -12.92
CA SER A 682 29.32 -9.53 -12.35
C SER A 682 28.20 -9.01 -11.42
N PRO A 683 27.96 -9.71 -10.28
CA PRO A 683 26.90 -9.37 -9.34
C PRO A 683 27.01 -7.94 -8.81
N SER A 684 28.22 -7.40 -8.66
CA SER A 684 28.43 -6.01 -8.25
C SER A 684 27.84 -5.03 -9.26
N SER A 685 28.00 -5.28 -10.56
CA SER A 685 27.46 -4.43 -11.64
C SER A 685 25.94 -4.54 -11.79
N VAL A 686 25.34 -5.64 -11.32
CA VAL A 686 23.91 -5.91 -11.37
C VAL A 686 23.24 -5.43 -10.08
N ILE A 687 23.68 -5.85 -8.91
CA ILE A 687 23.08 -5.45 -7.63
C ILE A 687 23.35 -3.96 -7.34
N CYS A 688 24.52 -3.47 -7.75
CA CYS A 688 25.06 -2.19 -7.31
C CYS A 688 25.87 -1.47 -8.40
N PRO A 689 25.24 -1.09 -9.52
CA PRO A 689 25.95 -0.32 -10.54
C PRO A 689 26.41 1.03 -9.99
N PRO A 690 27.55 1.59 -10.48
CA PRO A 690 28.02 2.92 -10.11
C PRO A 690 26.94 3.98 -10.25
N TYR A 691 26.88 4.96 -9.34
CA TYR A 691 25.77 5.93 -9.26
C TYR A 691 25.55 6.73 -10.55
N ASN A 692 26.63 7.05 -11.26
CA ASN A 692 26.62 7.80 -12.52
C ASN A 692 26.68 6.90 -13.77
N SER A 693 26.61 5.57 -13.61
CA SER A 693 26.55 4.66 -14.75
C SER A 693 25.26 4.86 -15.55
N GLU A 694 25.28 4.48 -16.82
CA GLU A 694 24.08 4.43 -17.66
C GLU A 694 22.97 3.58 -17.01
N ILE A 695 23.35 2.46 -16.40
CA ILE A 695 22.43 1.57 -15.68
C ILE A 695 21.74 2.33 -14.52
N SER A 696 22.51 3.03 -13.68
CA SER A 696 21.95 3.81 -12.55
C SER A 696 21.17 5.07 -12.96
N ARG A 697 21.41 5.59 -14.16
CA ARG A 697 20.64 6.72 -14.70
C ARG A 697 19.29 6.27 -15.25
N ASN A 698 19.26 5.20 -16.02
CA ASN A 698 18.04 4.72 -16.69
C ASN A 698 17.19 3.78 -15.83
N HIS A 699 17.76 3.22 -14.76
CA HIS A 699 17.12 2.14 -14.01
C HIS A 699 17.26 2.31 -12.48
N ARG A 700 17.36 3.53 -11.93
CA ARG A 700 17.17 3.75 -10.48
C ARG A 700 16.13 4.81 -10.23
N SER A 701 15.48 4.73 -9.08
CA SER A 701 14.43 5.66 -8.69
C SER A 701 14.97 7.03 -8.26
N ASP A 702 14.11 8.04 -8.16
CA ASP A 702 14.43 9.33 -7.50
C ASP A 702 14.92 9.12 -6.06
N ALA A 703 14.38 8.13 -5.34
CA ALA A 703 14.75 7.86 -3.95
C ALA A 703 16.25 7.56 -3.74
N LYS A 704 17.04 7.24 -4.79
CA LYS A 704 18.50 7.01 -4.67
C LYS A 704 19.24 8.15 -3.99
N GLU A 705 18.86 9.40 -4.24
CA GLU A 705 19.55 10.56 -3.66
C GLU A 705 19.11 10.80 -2.20
N VAL A 706 17.83 10.62 -1.89
CA VAL A 706 17.30 10.63 -0.51
C VAL A 706 18.01 9.58 0.34
N ILE A 707 18.15 8.35 -0.17
CA ILE A 707 18.84 7.25 0.53
C ILE A 707 20.34 7.51 0.69
N ARG A 708 21.00 8.09 -0.32
CA ARG A 708 22.40 8.53 -0.19
C ARG A 708 22.56 9.54 0.95
N ARG A 709 21.69 10.54 1.05
CA ARG A 709 21.72 11.56 2.12
C ARG A 709 21.41 10.97 3.49
N TYR A 710 20.42 10.06 3.59
CA TYR A 710 20.10 9.35 4.83
C TYR A 710 21.27 8.51 5.36
N ARG A 711 21.98 7.82 4.47
CA ARG A 711 23.18 7.04 4.81
C ARG A 711 24.36 7.92 5.25
N ALA A 712 24.43 9.16 4.78
CA ALA A 712 25.47 10.12 5.21
C ALA A 712 25.22 10.70 6.61
N LEU A 713 24.05 10.47 7.20
CA LEU A 713 23.74 10.95 8.55
C LEU A 713 24.54 10.19 9.60
N ASN A 714 24.88 10.91 10.67
CA ASN A 714 25.37 10.28 11.89
C ASN A 714 24.23 9.44 12.54
N PRO A 715 24.58 8.50 13.44
CA PRO A 715 23.59 7.65 14.08
C PRO A 715 22.47 8.42 14.80
N ALA A 716 22.80 9.51 15.50
CA ALA A 716 21.82 10.29 16.26
C ALA A 716 20.78 10.98 15.36
N ASP A 717 21.20 11.46 14.19
CA ASP A 717 20.32 12.08 13.20
C ASP A 717 19.41 11.04 12.51
N GLN A 718 19.93 9.83 12.19
CA GLN A 718 19.06 8.73 11.73
C GLN A 718 18.00 8.38 12.78
N GLN A 719 18.39 8.31 14.06
CA GLN A 719 17.45 8.05 15.15
C GLN A 719 16.42 9.18 15.28
N ALA A 720 16.82 10.44 15.14
CA ALA A 720 15.91 11.58 15.19
C ALA A 720 14.81 11.48 14.11
N MET A 721 15.17 11.09 12.88
CA MET A 721 14.19 10.83 11.82
C MET A 721 13.23 9.69 12.20
N ILE A 722 13.73 8.59 12.74
CA ILE A 722 12.90 7.47 13.21
C ILE A 722 11.94 7.95 14.31
N GLU A 723 12.39 8.72 15.29
CA GLU A 723 11.52 9.29 16.34
C GLU A 723 10.46 10.23 15.77
N PHE A 724 10.77 11.01 14.73
CA PHE A 724 9.76 11.82 14.06
C PHE A 724 8.71 10.96 13.35
N LEU A 725 9.13 9.98 12.54
CA LEU A 725 8.24 9.05 11.83
C LEU A 725 7.36 8.23 12.79
N LYS A 726 7.82 8.03 14.01
CA LYS A 726 7.05 7.40 15.09
C LYS A 726 5.93 8.28 15.65
N GLU A 727 6.04 9.60 15.54
CA GLU A 727 5.05 10.53 16.10
C GLU A 727 4.10 11.07 15.03
N LEU A 728 4.40 10.80 13.76
CA LEU A 728 3.44 10.73 12.67
C LEU A 728 2.45 9.61 12.96
#